data_AF-A0A927T732-F1
#
_entry.id   AF-A0A927T732-F1
#
_cell.length_a   1.000
_cell.length_b   1.000
_cell.length_c   1.000
_cell.angle_alpha   90.00
_cell.angle_beta   90.00
_cell.angle_gamma   90.00
#
_symmetry.space_group_name_H-M   'P 1'
#
loop_
_entity.id
_entity.type
_entity.pdbx_description
1 polymer ?
#
loop_
_entity_poly.entity_id
_entity_poly.type
_entity_poly.pdbx_seq_one_letter_code
_entity_poly.pdbx_strand_id
1 'polypeptide(L)'
;MKHKSRTKALSWLLSLALMLSLLPGMGLTAYAIGEKAYAAYVPTENDDADALAEKVVKFNGYDWYLIEDNSTSEAEGNVTLLNADNKFGLSAFSDDNNNDSYSSSKIKTALDAMTADDGDFAAVKDAIADTDLADVSVTGAKLYLLSKTEAESLPVNVRKYDSSWWLRGPAQFGQPRFVTGNDGSNGSSNANIQNGVRPALKLDLSKVTFDSGTKTFALAATSPAHTHNDITFTEWTSNNSLPTTAGSYYLTSDVTLSGTWTVPSGNTNLCLNGKTVAGIFSDGSEAVIKVGNSSTLNLYDDGEGKIISKDYEQGSNPISVAVVDCSGTFIMNGGTLSSIEEKELTQGVTLAGDGSFTMNGGTIESVFRGVSVWNSTDQFTMNSGTIRNCKVYGVSNDGSFTMTGGTITGNYNGVCVDEGGVVYLSGAPEISKNGSNEKNVNLMIYSGAVQVAGPLTSTIPIGVGIMKSVSEFETVYTGVFTTGSTNTLKASDYADRFTSDNSAYVVLTEGNELKLAQAPVASVTSSSGAATNYTDFAAAVTAWSSAGNGATLKLLADVETESGITVNSGYSNLMILDLNGYGIRHTGTSGSVISVGNDGRLKLTDSDTSSRKHYITLDENGRGISVADSGTPGDSCVEVTGGYITGGLGRNTGGTYTMGGGVYSNSGFTMEGGTIIGNTVSPSSGDGKGGGVYAGIGTVTMTGGTITRNRASTSGGGVYVPNGSTFKLSGNAVIKDNLKGSDKSNVYLEDTRKITVTGALTNSDPIGVTMQTPGVFTEGGKAKDYAANFTSDDPAYSVMVDGDELKLAQEPVASVTPSGGSATEYPSLSDALAAWTEDGSTLKLLADVETSDTISVSGVKTLDLNGHGVMYTGSNGSVVTVAENATLTLADSDTATTHYITLDANGRGMAVSDTASDGAIKVTGGYITGGLGSKEYSGGPIQGAGVFVSGSFTMEGGSIVGNTAKGDENGDGEGGGVYVVNNSAFTMNGGTITANTAKGDENGDGYGGGVYVGNDSTFTMNGGTITANTAKGGENGNGQGGGVYFVTSGAFTMNDGTISGNTASTDGGGVYVTNDCTFTMNDGAVSGNTANNEGGGVYVSNSSTFSMNDGTVTGNTASTNGGGVYVHGGDSYHYNPQYARNPAQFEVSGGVTIKDNMDTAATPAASNVYLGIDKDSNHDPDYDAKITVTGALTNSDPIGVTMQTPGVFTEGGKAKDYAANFTSDNT
;
A
#
# COMPACT_ATOMS: atom_id res chain seq x y z
N MET A 1 -87.32 31.15 -34.83
CA MET A 1 -87.91 31.79 -36.03
C MET A 1 -87.08 33.02 -36.40
N LYS A 2 -86.58 33.07 -37.66
CA LYS A 2 -86.23 34.24 -38.51
C LYS A 2 -85.14 35.25 -38.08
N HIS A 3 -84.00 35.19 -38.81
CA HIS A 3 -83.43 36.22 -39.71
C HIS A 3 -83.58 37.72 -39.31
N LYS A 4 -82.59 38.62 -39.44
CA LYS A 4 -81.78 38.90 -40.65
C LYS A 4 -80.80 40.07 -40.40
N SER A 5 -79.58 39.90 -40.91
CA SER A 5 -78.66 40.86 -41.55
C SER A 5 -78.33 42.21 -40.92
N ARG A 6 -77.11 42.35 -40.37
CA ARG A 6 -76.22 43.54 -40.51
C ARG A 6 -74.76 43.17 -40.16
N THR A 7 -73.96 42.65 -41.12
CA THR A 7 -72.49 42.53 -40.93
C THR A 7 -71.65 42.38 -42.20
N LYS A 8 -72.22 42.53 -43.42
CA LYS A 8 -71.44 42.49 -44.68
C LYS A 8 -70.53 43.71 -44.91
N ALA A 9 -70.55 44.72 -44.03
CA ALA A 9 -69.60 45.85 -44.09
C ALA A 9 -68.36 45.65 -43.21
N LEU A 10 -68.46 44.84 -42.14
CA LEU A 10 -67.36 44.64 -41.18
C LEU A 10 -66.39 43.53 -41.63
N SER A 11 -66.88 42.53 -42.36
CA SER A 11 -66.04 41.47 -42.95
C SER A 11 -65.13 41.97 -44.07
N TRP A 12 -65.47 43.07 -44.75
CA TRP A 12 -64.63 43.63 -45.82
C TRP A 12 -63.51 44.54 -45.25
N LEU A 13 -63.77 45.23 -44.14
CA LEU A 13 -62.76 46.03 -43.42
C LEU A 13 -61.75 45.15 -42.66
N LEU A 14 -62.18 44.00 -42.13
CA LEU A 14 -61.29 43.07 -41.40
C LEU A 14 -60.33 42.31 -42.32
N SER A 15 -60.77 41.95 -43.53
CA SER A 15 -59.88 41.34 -44.55
C SER A 15 -58.87 42.35 -45.13
N LEU A 16 -59.21 43.64 -45.18
CA LEU A 16 -58.30 44.69 -45.65
C LEU A 16 -57.19 44.98 -44.62
N ALA A 17 -57.49 44.90 -43.32
CA ALA A 17 -56.49 45.00 -42.26
C ALA A 17 -55.53 43.79 -42.21
N LEU A 18 -56.02 42.59 -42.55
CA LEU A 18 -55.22 41.36 -42.65
C LEU A 18 -54.29 41.31 -43.89
N MET A 19 -54.61 42.01 -44.99
CA MET A 19 -53.72 42.10 -46.17
C MET A 19 -52.64 43.19 -46.07
N LEU A 20 -52.80 44.18 -45.20
CA LEU A 20 -51.90 45.35 -45.11
C LEU A 20 -50.77 45.19 -44.07
N SER A 21 -50.65 44.04 -43.41
CA SER A 21 -49.54 43.70 -42.48
C SER A 21 -49.12 44.84 -41.54
N LEU A 22 -50.09 45.51 -40.92
CA LEU A 22 -49.84 46.52 -39.90
C LEU A 22 -50.10 45.89 -38.52
N LEU A 23 -48.99 45.52 -37.86
CA LEU A 23 -48.84 45.03 -36.47
C LEU A 23 -48.91 43.49 -36.27
N PRO A 24 -47.76 42.81 -36.06
CA PRO A 24 -47.69 41.45 -35.54
C PRO A 24 -47.67 41.42 -34.01
N GLY A 25 -48.42 40.48 -33.42
CA GLY A 25 -48.31 40.12 -32.01
C GLY A 25 -49.45 40.65 -31.15
N MET A 26 -50.61 39.98 -31.19
CA MET A 26 -51.45 39.60 -30.04
C MET A 26 -52.70 38.90 -30.59
N GLY A 27 -52.79 37.59 -30.38
CA GLY A 27 -54.05 36.87 -30.56
C GLY A 27 -55.05 37.25 -29.47
N LEU A 28 -56.31 36.90 -29.67
CA LEU A 28 -57.05 36.22 -28.60
C LEU A 28 -58.23 35.42 -29.15
N THR A 29 -58.36 34.27 -28.52
CA THR A 29 -59.31 33.18 -28.62
C THR A 29 -60.78 33.60 -28.42
N ALA A 30 -61.69 32.81 -29.00
CA ALA A 30 -63.01 32.51 -28.44
C ALA A 30 -63.51 31.20 -29.09
N TYR A 31 -63.19 30.04 -28.51
CA TYR A 31 -64.00 29.31 -27.52
C TYR A 31 -65.19 28.56 -28.11
N ALA A 32 -65.07 27.23 -28.18
CA ALA A 32 -66.18 26.33 -27.98
C ALA A 32 -65.67 24.95 -27.53
N ILE A 33 -66.09 24.56 -26.31
CA ILE A 33 -66.32 23.20 -25.79
C ILE A 33 -65.09 22.29 -25.55
N GLY A 34 -64.62 22.28 -24.30
CA GLY A 34 -64.56 21.10 -23.42
C GLY A 34 -64.18 19.70 -23.94
N GLU A 35 -63.34 19.56 -24.96
CA GLU A 35 -62.75 18.27 -25.32
C GLU A 35 -61.30 18.24 -24.86
N LYS A 36 -60.93 17.25 -24.04
CA LYS A 36 -59.52 17.00 -23.75
C LYS A 36 -58.84 16.74 -25.09
N ALA A 37 -57.90 17.60 -25.48
CA ALA A 37 -57.27 17.58 -26.81
C ALA A 37 -56.60 16.24 -27.13
N TYR A 38 -56.22 15.48 -26.10
CA TYR A 38 -55.54 14.20 -26.22
C TYR A 38 -56.49 12.99 -26.25
N ALA A 39 -57.72 13.13 -25.78
CA ALA A 39 -58.69 12.03 -25.71
C ALA A 39 -59.01 11.41 -27.08
N ALA A 40 -58.92 12.20 -28.16
CA ALA A 40 -59.10 11.71 -29.54
C ALA A 40 -58.01 10.70 -29.98
N TYR A 41 -56.84 10.75 -29.34
CA TYR A 41 -55.70 9.87 -29.60
C TYR A 41 -55.66 8.67 -28.63
N VAL A 42 -56.58 8.58 -27.67
CA VAL A 42 -56.70 7.42 -26.77
C VAL A 42 -57.33 6.25 -27.55
N PRO A 43 -56.67 5.08 -27.62
CA PRO A 43 -57.26 3.91 -28.27
C PRO A 43 -58.53 3.39 -27.57
N THR A 44 -59.43 2.77 -28.35
CA THR A 44 -60.66 2.14 -27.87
C THR A 44 -60.77 0.69 -28.35
N GLU A 45 -61.65 -0.12 -27.73
CA GLU A 45 -61.84 -1.54 -28.11
C GLU A 45 -62.31 -1.75 -29.56
N ASN A 46 -62.87 -0.72 -30.19
CA ASN A 46 -63.39 -0.79 -31.56
C ASN A 46 -62.37 -0.34 -32.62
N ASP A 47 -61.18 0.14 -32.23
CA ASP A 47 -60.17 0.57 -33.19
C ASP A 47 -59.51 -0.65 -33.84
N ASP A 48 -59.54 -0.71 -35.17
CA ASP A 48 -58.80 -1.70 -35.96
C ASP A 48 -57.33 -1.27 -36.16
N ALA A 49 -56.55 -2.09 -36.88
CA ALA A 49 -55.11 -1.84 -37.04
C ALA A 49 -54.79 -0.49 -37.70
N ASP A 50 -55.61 -0.05 -38.66
CA ASP A 50 -55.40 1.22 -39.37
C ASP A 50 -55.80 2.41 -38.46
N ALA A 51 -56.92 2.29 -37.73
CA ALA A 51 -57.33 3.30 -36.76
C ALA A 51 -56.32 3.46 -35.61
N LEU A 52 -55.70 2.36 -35.17
CA LEU A 52 -54.63 2.40 -34.16
C LEU A 52 -53.36 3.07 -34.67
N ALA A 53 -52.98 2.83 -35.92
CA ALA A 53 -51.82 3.48 -36.54
C ALA A 53 -52.00 5.01 -36.62
N GLU A 54 -53.23 5.49 -36.84
CA GLU A 54 -53.52 6.94 -36.82
C GLU A 54 -53.49 7.55 -35.41
N LYS A 55 -53.56 6.76 -34.34
CA LYS A 55 -53.53 7.25 -32.96
C LYS A 55 -52.13 7.27 -32.33
N VAL A 56 -51.11 6.83 -33.06
CA VAL A 56 -49.72 6.88 -32.61
C VAL A 56 -49.21 8.33 -32.53
N VAL A 57 -48.56 8.65 -31.41
CA VAL A 57 -47.90 9.94 -31.16
C VAL A 57 -46.38 9.73 -31.02
N LYS A 58 -45.59 10.77 -31.27
CA LYS A 58 -44.12 10.73 -31.19
C LYS A 58 -43.59 11.53 -30.02
N PHE A 59 -42.61 10.98 -29.31
CA PHE A 59 -41.86 11.70 -28.27
C PHE A 59 -40.42 11.20 -28.21
N ASN A 60 -39.46 12.13 -28.15
CA ASN A 60 -38.03 11.85 -28.15
C ASN A 60 -37.57 10.89 -29.27
N GLY A 61 -38.18 10.99 -30.45
CA GLY A 61 -37.88 10.14 -31.61
C GLY A 61 -38.54 8.76 -31.62
N TYR A 62 -39.27 8.38 -30.57
CA TYR A 62 -39.96 7.09 -30.44
C TYR A 62 -41.47 7.22 -30.66
N ASP A 63 -42.11 6.12 -31.10
CA ASP A 63 -43.56 6.00 -31.29
C ASP A 63 -44.25 5.51 -30.01
N TRP A 64 -45.40 6.09 -29.67
CA TRP A 64 -46.14 5.84 -28.44
C TRP A 64 -47.66 5.79 -28.67
N TYR A 65 -48.36 4.99 -27.88
CA TYR A 65 -49.81 5.07 -27.69
C TYR A 65 -50.12 5.91 -26.46
N LEU A 66 -51.04 6.84 -26.58
CA LEU A 66 -51.55 7.61 -25.46
C LEU A 66 -52.64 6.78 -24.77
N ILE A 67 -52.31 6.20 -23.61
CA ILE A 67 -53.20 5.23 -22.95
C ILE A 67 -54.00 5.84 -21.80
N GLU A 68 -53.60 7.00 -21.32
CA GLU A 68 -54.34 7.73 -20.28
C GLU A 68 -54.19 9.24 -20.51
N ASP A 69 -55.32 9.95 -20.42
CA ASP A 69 -55.38 11.41 -20.54
C ASP A 69 -55.89 12.03 -19.24
N ASN A 70 -54.96 12.49 -18.42
CA ASN A 70 -55.22 13.23 -17.19
C ASN A 70 -55.01 14.74 -17.38
N SER A 71 -55.03 15.22 -18.64
CA SER A 71 -54.94 16.63 -18.94
C SER A 71 -56.25 17.35 -18.56
N THR A 72 -56.10 18.62 -18.21
CA THR A 72 -57.23 19.57 -18.11
C THR A 72 -57.20 20.59 -19.25
N SER A 73 -56.05 20.78 -19.91
CA SER A 73 -55.84 21.54 -21.14
C SER A 73 -54.61 21.02 -21.90
N GLU A 74 -54.32 21.55 -23.11
CA GLU A 74 -53.13 21.18 -23.92
C GLU A 74 -51.77 21.47 -23.26
N ALA A 75 -51.73 22.17 -22.12
CA ALA A 75 -50.48 22.51 -21.43
C ALA A 75 -50.53 22.23 -19.91
N GLU A 76 -51.63 21.66 -19.40
CA GLU A 76 -51.80 21.42 -17.95
C GLU A 76 -52.27 19.99 -17.68
N GLY A 77 -51.58 19.36 -16.72
CA GLY A 77 -51.79 17.97 -16.33
C GLY A 77 -50.74 17.07 -16.96
N ASN A 78 -51.11 15.81 -17.20
CA ASN A 78 -50.20 14.82 -17.75
C ASN A 78 -50.95 13.81 -18.64
N VAL A 79 -50.17 13.15 -19.49
CA VAL A 79 -50.62 12.02 -20.29
C VAL A 79 -49.72 10.82 -20.01
N THR A 80 -50.29 9.63 -20.04
CA THR A 80 -49.53 8.39 -19.91
C THR A 80 -49.30 7.81 -21.31
N LEU A 81 -48.04 7.59 -21.65
CA LEU A 81 -47.60 7.07 -22.93
C LEU A 81 -47.09 5.64 -22.76
N LEU A 82 -47.59 4.71 -23.56
CA LEU A 82 -47.10 3.33 -23.67
C LEU A 82 -46.37 3.16 -24.99
N ASN A 83 -45.16 2.62 -24.97
CA ASN A 83 -44.34 2.52 -26.19
C ASN A 83 -45.09 1.76 -27.30
N ALA A 84 -45.05 2.23 -28.54
CA ALA A 84 -45.76 1.61 -29.67
C ALA A 84 -44.88 0.70 -30.53
N ASP A 85 -43.55 0.71 -30.33
CA ASP A 85 -42.61 -0.10 -31.11
C ASP A 85 -42.36 -1.47 -30.43
N ASN A 86 -42.15 -2.48 -31.27
CA ASN A 86 -41.91 -3.87 -30.89
C ASN A 86 -40.41 -4.19 -30.71
N LYS A 87 -39.54 -3.18 -30.67
CA LYS A 87 -38.08 -3.32 -30.73
C LYS A 87 -37.33 -2.94 -29.45
N PHE A 88 -38.02 -2.56 -28.39
CA PHE A 88 -37.37 -2.25 -27.11
C PHE A 88 -36.76 -3.53 -26.50
N GLY A 89 -35.45 -3.70 -26.72
CA GLY A 89 -34.48 -4.57 -26.04
C GLY A 89 -34.94 -5.95 -25.56
N LEU A 90 -34.43 -7.01 -26.18
CA LEU A 90 -34.50 -8.36 -25.62
C LEU A 90 -33.66 -8.41 -24.33
N SER A 91 -34.30 -8.54 -23.16
CA SER A 91 -33.59 -8.62 -21.88
C SER A 91 -34.20 -9.71 -20.98
N ALA A 92 -33.36 -10.51 -20.35
CA ALA A 92 -33.76 -11.58 -19.43
C ALA A 92 -33.88 -11.06 -18.00
N PHE A 93 -34.81 -11.60 -17.20
CA PHE A 93 -35.04 -11.14 -15.83
C PHE A 93 -33.92 -11.52 -14.85
N SER A 94 -33.35 -12.74 -15.00
CA SER A 94 -32.30 -13.33 -14.14
C SER A 94 -31.60 -14.50 -14.86
N ASP A 95 -30.32 -14.78 -14.52
CA ASP A 95 -29.62 -16.03 -14.89
C ASP A 95 -29.71 -17.10 -13.78
N ASP A 96 -30.20 -16.70 -12.59
CA ASP A 96 -30.27 -17.52 -11.37
C ASP A 96 -31.73 -17.82 -10.98
N ASN A 97 -32.03 -19.12 -10.84
CA ASN A 97 -33.37 -19.69 -10.66
C ASN A 97 -34.07 -19.38 -9.31
N ASN A 98 -33.85 -18.24 -8.65
CA ASN A 98 -34.44 -18.06 -7.30
C ASN A 98 -34.75 -16.65 -6.78
N ASN A 99 -34.87 -15.60 -7.62
CA ASN A 99 -35.35 -14.30 -7.12
C ASN A 99 -36.10 -13.49 -8.19
N ASP A 100 -37.43 -13.48 -8.12
CA ASP A 100 -38.34 -12.87 -9.12
C ASP A 100 -38.64 -11.37 -8.84
N SER A 101 -37.76 -10.64 -8.13
CA SER A 101 -38.03 -9.24 -7.75
C SER A 101 -37.59 -8.20 -8.80
N TYR A 102 -38.50 -7.29 -9.18
CA TYR A 102 -38.24 -6.23 -10.17
C TYR A 102 -37.07 -5.32 -9.78
N SER A 103 -36.94 -5.00 -8.47
CA SER A 103 -35.91 -4.10 -7.94
C SER A 103 -34.47 -4.54 -8.22
N SER A 104 -34.25 -5.83 -8.46
CA SER A 104 -32.93 -6.43 -8.74
C SER A 104 -32.80 -7.00 -10.15
N SER A 105 -33.78 -6.76 -11.04
CA SER A 105 -33.82 -7.35 -12.37
C SER A 105 -32.94 -6.59 -13.39
N LYS A 106 -32.39 -7.30 -14.39
CA LYS A 106 -31.69 -6.66 -15.53
C LYS A 106 -32.61 -5.69 -16.30
N ILE A 107 -33.92 -5.90 -16.23
CA ILE A 107 -34.94 -5.03 -16.85
C ILE A 107 -34.98 -3.66 -16.16
N LYS A 108 -34.98 -3.60 -14.82
CA LYS A 108 -34.94 -2.32 -14.10
C LYS A 108 -33.66 -1.55 -14.41
N THR A 109 -32.51 -2.22 -14.40
CA THR A 109 -31.23 -1.59 -14.77
C THR A 109 -31.26 -1.01 -16.18
N ALA A 110 -31.83 -1.76 -17.15
CA ALA A 110 -31.97 -1.27 -18.51
C ALA A 110 -32.88 -0.03 -18.60
N LEU A 111 -34.02 -0.02 -17.90
CA LEU A 111 -34.93 1.14 -17.89
C LEU A 111 -34.33 2.36 -17.19
N ASP A 112 -33.65 2.20 -16.06
CA ASP A 112 -33.01 3.30 -15.33
C ASP A 112 -31.87 3.92 -16.17
N ALA A 113 -31.06 3.09 -16.81
CA ALA A 113 -29.96 3.54 -17.67
C ALA A 113 -30.42 4.42 -18.83
N MET A 114 -31.64 4.21 -19.35
CA MET A 114 -32.18 5.05 -20.43
C MET A 114 -32.47 6.48 -19.99
N THR A 115 -32.64 6.71 -18.69
CA THR A 115 -32.83 8.05 -18.08
C THR A 115 -31.59 8.56 -17.34
N ALA A 116 -30.48 7.83 -17.38
CA ALA A 116 -29.19 8.29 -16.86
C ALA A 116 -28.67 9.49 -17.67
N ASP A 117 -27.64 10.18 -17.17
CA ASP A 117 -27.13 11.43 -17.77
C ASP A 117 -26.57 11.25 -19.20
N ASP A 118 -26.25 10.02 -19.61
CA ASP A 118 -25.81 9.62 -20.95
C ASP A 118 -26.84 8.74 -21.69
N GLY A 119 -28.02 8.54 -21.11
CA GLY A 119 -29.09 7.70 -21.67
C GLY A 119 -29.91 8.40 -22.77
N ASP A 120 -30.66 7.60 -23.55
CA ASP A 120 -31.48 8.09 -24.68
C ASP A 120 -32.49 9.17 -24.29
N PHE A 121 -32.95 9.20 -23.03
CA PHE A 121 -33.91 10.17 -22.51
C PHE A 121 -33.26 11.23 -21.61
N ALA A 122 -31.92 11.30 -21.53
CA ALA A 122 -31.19 12.24 -20.67
C ALA A 122 -31.61 13.70 -20.88
N ALA A 123 -31.72 14.12 -22.15
CA ALA A 123 -32.07 15.49 -22.54
C ALA A 123 -33.52 15.87 -22.23
N VAL A 124 -34.41 14.90 -22.03
CA VAL A 124 -35.84 15.11 -21.79
C VAL A 124 -36.29 14.62 -20.41
N LYS A 125 -35.35 14.24 -19.54
CA LYS A 125 -35.62 13.60 -18.25
C LYS A 125 -36.52 14.44 -17.33
N ASP A 126 -36.48 15.76 -17.43
CA ASP A 126 -37.25 16.68 -16.59
C ASP A 126 -38.68 16.92 -17.09
N ALA A 127 -39.00 16.52 -18.32
CA ALA A 127 -40.36 16.50 -18.84
C ALA A 127 -41.12 15.22 -18.47
N ILE A 128 -40.41 14.19 -18.00
CA ILE A 128 -40.99 12.92 -17.55
C ILE A 128 -41.25 13.03 -16.04
N ALA A 129 -42.52 12.91 -15.66
CA ALA A 129 -42.93 12.98 -14.26
C ALA A 129 -42.55 11.71 -13.50
N ASP A 130 -42.14 11.86 -12.24
CA ASP A 130 -41.93 10.72 -11.34
C ASP A 130 -43.26 10.02 -11.08
N THR A 131 -43.24 8.69 -11.17
CA THR A 131 -44.44 7.87 -10.99
C THR A 131 -44.50 7.33 -9.56
N ASP A 132 -45.55 7.68 -8.82
CA ASP A 132 -45.84 7.09 -7.51
C ASP A 132 -46.85 5.94 -7.70
N LEU A 133 -46.33 4.74 -7.92
CA LEU A 133 -47.15 3.55 -8.11
C LEU A 133 -47.50 2.96 -6.74
N ALA A 134 -48.78 3.05 -6.36
CA ALA A 134 -49.29 2.72 -5.02
C ALA A 134 -49.14 1.24 -4.58
N ASP A 135 -48.62 0.38 -5.45
CA ASP A 135 -48.48 -1.04 -5.19
C ASP A 135 -47.00 -1.42 -5.45
N VAL A 136 -46.29 -1.83 -4.40
CA VAL A 136 -44.95 -2.48 -4.36
C VAL A 136 -43.72 -1.66 -4.85
N SER A 137 -42.88 -1.21 -3.91
CA SER A 137 -41.41 -0.93 -3.97
C SER A 137 -40.74 -0.36 -5.24
N VAL A 138 -41.44 0.40 -6.09
CA VAL A 138 -40.86 1.07 -7.27
C VAL A 138 -41.14 2.59 -7.25
N THR A 139 -40.91 3.22 -6.11
CA THR A 139 -41.06 4.67 -5.95
C THR A 139 -39.96 5.43 -6.69
N GLY A 140 -40.33 6.43 -7.50
CA GLY A 140 -39.39 7.38 -8.11
C GLY A 140 -38.75 6.92 -9.43
N ALA A 141 -39.32 5.91 -10.10
CA ALA A 141 -38.88 5.54 -11.45
C ALA A 141 -39.56 6.42 -12.52
N LYS A 142 -38.77 6.94 -13.46
CA LYS A 142 -39.26 7.79 -14.57
C LYS A 142 -39.87 6.98 -15.73
N LEU A 143 -39.36 5.78 -15.98
CA LEU A 143 -40.00 4.77 -16.85
C LEU A 143 -40.48 3.58 -16.00
N TYR A 144 -41.63 3.01 -16.34
CA TYR A 144 -42.24 1.91 -15.59
C TYR A 144 -42.96 0.89 -16.49
N LEU A 145 -43.29 -0.27 -15.92
CA LEU A 145 -44.10 -1.30 -16.56
C LEU A 145 -45.51 -1.27 -16.01
N LEU A 146 -46.52 -1.35 -16.89
CA LEU A 146 -47.92 -1.39 -16.49
C LEU A 146 -48.21 -2.63 -15.63
N SER A 147 -49.04 -2.44 -14.60
CA SER A 147 -49.63 -3.55 -13.84
C SER A 147 -50.59 -4.37 -14.71
N LYS A 148 -50.88 -5.61 -14.28
CA LYS A 148 -51.86 -6.49 -14.90
C LYS A 148 -53.21 -5.78 -15.01
N THR A 149 -53.63 -5.08 -13.95
CA THR A 149 -54.90 -4.35 -13.94
C THR A 149 -54.89 -3.17 -14.91
N GLU A 150 -53.81 -2.38 -14.97
CA GLU A 150 -53.68 -1.28 -15.94
C GLU A 150 -53.68 -1.81 -17.37
N ALA A 151 -52.94 -2.87 -17.66
CA ALA A 151 -52.90 -3.47 -18.99
C ALA A 151 -54.20 -4.18 -19.38
N GLU A 152 -54.92 -4.78 -18.42
CA GLU A 152 -56.23 -5.39 -18.64
C GLU A 152 -57.32 -4.35 -18.91
N SER A 153 -57.12 -3.10 -18.47
CA SER A 153 -58.01 -1.98 -18.77
C SER A 153 -57.81 -1.41 -20.18
N LEU A 154 -56.71 -1.75 -20.86
CA LEU A 154 -56.43 -1.30 -22.22
C LEU A 154 -57.21 -2.13 -23.25
N PRO A 155 -57.60 -1.51 -24.39
CA PRO A 155 -58.18 -2.22 -25.53
C PRO A 155 -57.36 -3.43 -25.95
N VAL A 156 -58.04 -4.53 -26.27
CA VAL A 156 -57.39 -5.79 -26.68
C VAL A 156 -56.38 -5.56 -27.81
N ASN A 157 -56.73 -4.75 -28.81
CA ASN A 157 -55.85 -4.51 -29.97
C ASN A 157 -54.60 -3.65 -29.66
N VAL A 158 -54.57 -2.93 -28.54
CA VAL A 158 -53.37 -2.21 -28.06
C VAL A 158 -52.46 -3.12 -27.26
N ARG A 159 -53.03 -4.05 -26.47
CA ARG A 159 -52.27 -4.97 -25.61
C ARG A 159 -51.89 -6.30 -26.27
N LYS A 160 -52.59 -6.72 -27.33
CA LYS A 160 -52.43 -8.00 -28.03
C LYS A 160 -51.35 -7.89 -29.11
N TYR A 161 -50.20 -8.51 -28.88
CA TYR A 161 -49.18 -8.65 -29.92
C TYR A 161 -48.44 -10.00 -29.88
N ASP A 162 -48.03 -10.46 -31.06
CA ASP A 162 -47.81 -11.86 -31.51
C ASP A 162 -46.54 -12.57 -30.98
N SER A 163 -46.02 -12.14 -29.84
CA SER A 163 -44.88 -12.75 -29.14
C SER A 163 -44.89 -12.25 -27.69
N SER A 164 -44.81 -13.15 -26.72
CA SER A 164 -45.03 -12.89 -25.28
C SER A 164 -44.31 -11.63 -24.74
N TRP A 165 -45.06 -10.57 -24.43
CA TRP A 165 -44.55 -9.37 -23.73
C TRP A 165 -44.84 -9.45 -22.23
N TRP A 166 -44.00 -8.80 -21.44
CA TRP A 166 -44.09 -8.84 -19.98
C TRP A 166 -44.89 -7.66 -19.42
N LEU A 167 -45.89 -7.97 -18.59
CA LEU A 167 -46.67 -7.01 -17.79
C LEU A 167 -46.49 -7.32 -16.31
N ARG A 168 -46.55 -6.31 -15.45
CA ARG A 168 -46.34 -6.47 -13.99
C ARG A 168 -47.58 -7.08 -13.33
N GLY A 169 -47.55 -8.33 -12.89
CA GLY A 169 -48.65 -8.99 -12.18
C GLY A 169 -48.75 -8.59 -10.69
N PRO A 170 -49.90 -8.88 -10.04
CA PRO A 170 -50.08 -8.65 -8.60
C PRO A 170 -49.13 -9.52 -7.78
N ALA A 171 -48.65 -9.01 -6.65
CA ALA A 171 -47.76 -9.75 -5.77
C ALA A 171 -48.48 -10.95 -5.13
N GLN A 172 -48.01 -12.16 -5.40
CA GLN A 172 -48.29 -13.33 -4.55
C GLN A 172 -47.02 -13.62 -3.76
N PHE A 173 -47.14 -13.70 -2.43
CA PHE A 173 -46.02 -13.90 -1.49
C PHE A 173 -45.02 -12.74 -1.40
N GLY A 174 -45.43 -11.51 -1.75
CA GLY A 174 -44.59 -10.30 -1.55
C GLY A 174 -43.56 -10.04 -2.65
N GLN A 175 -43.58 -10.80 -3.76
CA GLN A 175 -42.77 -10.51 -4.95
C GLN A 175 -43.68 -10.28 -6.19
N PRO A 176 -43.42 -9.25 -7.02
CA PRO A 176 -44.16 -9.03 -8.25
C PRO A 176 -43.84 -10.13 -9.28
N ARG A 177 -44.84 -10.76 -9.89
CA ARG A 177 -44.65 -11.76 -10.96
C ARG A 177 -45.08 -11.19 -12.30
N PHE A 178 -44.42 -11.54 -13.40
CA PHE A 178 -44.81 -11.05 -14.73
C PHE A 178 -45.78 -12.00 -15.44
N VAL A 179 -46.71 -11.43 -16.21
CA VAL A 179 -47.66 -12.19 -17.03
C VAL A 179 -47.23 -12.09 -18.50
N THR A 180 -47.20 -13.22 -19.20
CA THR A 180 -47.04 -13.28 -20.66
C THR A 180 -48.41 -13.11 -21.33
N GLY A 181 -48.55 -12.19 -22.30
CA GLY A 181 -49.81 -12.02 -23.07
C GLY A 181 -50.28 -13.33 -23.73
N ASN A 182 -51.57 -13.66 -23.95
CA ASN A 182 -52.78 -12.89 -24.24
C ASN A 182 -54.03 -13.43 -23.49
N ASP A 183 -53.88 -14.43 -22.63
CA ASP A 183 -54.98 -15.19 -22.00
C ASP A 183 -55.02 -15.10 -20.47
N GLY A 184 -54.10 -14.33 -19.86
CA GLY A 184 -54.01 -14.19 -18.41
C GLY A 184 -53.61 -15.48 -17.68
N SER A 185 -53.08 -16.48 -18.40
CA SER A 185 -52.61 -17.72 -17.79
C SER A 185 -51.34 -17.48 -16.98
N ASN A 186 -51.39 -17.85 -15.69
CA ASN A 186 -50.26 -17.71 -14.76
C ASN A 186 -49.32 -18.91 -14.95
N GLY A 187 -48.53 -18.88 -16.03
CA GLY A 187 -47.59 -19.96 -16.36
C GLY A 187 -46.41 -19.98 -15.40
N SER A 188 -46.44 -20.89 -14.43
CA SER A 188 -45.31 -21.23 -13.59
C SER A 188 -44.27 -22.07 -14.35
N SER A 189 -42.99 -21.81 -14.07
CA SER A 189 -41.76 -22.60 -14.33
C SER A 189 -40.97 -22.34 -15.64
N ASN A 190 -39.75 -21.84 -15.42
CA ASN A 190 -38.50 -21.90 -16.22
C ASN A 190 -38.55 -21.82 -17.75
N ALA A 191 -37.97 -20.73 -18.31
CA ALA A 191 -36.96 -20.82 -19.37
C ALA A 191 -36.28 -19.46 -19.62
N ASN A 192 -35.00 -19.53 -20.01
CA ASN A 192 -34.18 -18.50 -20.68
C ASN A 192 -34.82 -18.04 -22.01
N ILE A 193 -36.00 -17.42 -21.97
CA ILE A 193 -36.68 -16.91 -23.17
C ILE A 193 -36.53 -15.38 -23.19
N GLN A 194 -35.75 -14.87 -24.15
CA GLN A 194 -35.68 -13.44 -24.44
C GLN A 194 -37.04 -12.96 -24.94
N ASN A 195 -37.79 -12.32 -24.05
CA ASN A 195 -39.05 -11.67 -24.37
C ASN A 195 -38.85 -10.15 -24.38
N GLY A 196 -39.61 -9.44 -25.22
CA GLY A 196 -39.55 -7.98 -25.29
C GLY A 196 -40.18 -7.32 -24.06
N VAL A 197 -39.69 -6.13 -23.71
CA VAL A 197 -40.23 -5.29 -22.63
C VAL A 197 -40.87 -4.02 -23.21
N ARG A 198 -42.07 -3.66 -22.72
CA ARG A 198 -42.82 -2.51 -23.23
C ARG A 198 -42.99 -1.44 -22.14
N PRO A 199 -42.13 -0.41 -22.11
CA PRO A 199 -42.18 0.61 -21.07
C PRO A 199 -43.30 1.62 -21.29
N ALA A 200 -43.77 2.20 -20.19
CA ALA A 200 -44.64 3.35 -20.12
C ALA A 200 -43.95 4.51 -19.38
N LEU A 201 -44.39 5.73 -19.66
CA LEU A 201 -43.97 6.94 -18.95
C LEU A 201 -45.13 7.91 -18.79
N LYS A 202 -44.99 8.82 -17.83
CA LYS A 202 -45.95 9.90 -17.58
C LYS A 202 -45.32 11.23 -18.00
N LEU A 203 -45.90 11.89 -18.99
CA LEU A 203 -45.35 13.12 -19.55
C LEU A 203 -46.04 14.34 -18.92
N ASP A 204 -45.25 15.26 -18.35
CA ASP A 204 -45.73 16.52 -17.78
C ASP A 204 -45.99 17.54 -18.89
N LEU A 205 -47.26 17.86 -19.13
CA LEU A 205 -47.68 18.77 -20.20
C LEU A 205 -47.23 20.21 -19.98
N SER A 206 -46.83 20.60 -18.77
CA SER A 206 -46.28 21.94 -18.52
C SER A 206 -44.85 22.10 -19.05
N LYS A 207 -44.18 21.00 -19.38
CA LYS A 207 -42.78 20.96 -19.82
C LYS A 207 -42.62 20.65 -21.30
N VAL A 208 -43.72 20.37 -22.00
CA VAL A 208 -43.72 20.01 -23.42
C VAL A 208 -44.78 20.79 -24.19
N THR A 209 -44.59 20.90 -25.50
CA THR A 209 -45.60 21.32 -26.45
C THR A 209 -46.02 20.13 -27.31
N PHE A 210 -47.29 20.10 -27.72
CA PHE A 210 -47.80 19.08 -28.62
C PHE A 210 -48.18 19.72 -29.95
N ASP A 211 -47.61 19.22 -31.05
CA ASP A 211 -48.03 19.56 -32.40
C ASP A 211 -49.03 18.50 -32.89
N SER A 212 -50.30 18.88 -32.98
CA SER A 212 -51.39 18.00 -33.41
C SER A 212 -51.32 17.63 -34.90
N GLY A 213 -50.63 18.42 -35.73
CA GLY A 213 -50.41 18.16 -37.14
C GLY A 213 -49.36 17.08 -37.39
N THR A 214 -48.27 17.10 -36.62
CA THR A 214 -47.20 16.09 -36.68
C THR A 214 -47.33 14.99 -35.61
N LYS A 215 -48.32 15.11 -34.71
CA LYS A 215 -48.58 14.23 -33.57
C LYS A 215 -47.35 14.05 -32.68
N THR A 216 -46.57 15.11 -32.49
CA THR A 216 -45.26 15.05 -31.82
C THR A 216 -45.24 15.92 -30.58
N PHE A 217 -44.74 15.37 -29.47
CA PHE A 217 -44.39 16.12 -28.26
C PHE A 217 -42.93 16.59 -28.34
N ALA A 218 -42.67 17.86 -28.03
CA ALA A 218 -41.35 18.47 -27.95
C ALA A 218 -41.20 19.27 -26.65
N LEU A 219 -39.98 19.54 -26.16
CA LEU A 219 -39.79 20.35 -24.96
C LEU A 219 -40.35 21.77 -25.16
N ALA A 220 -41.07 22.28 -24.15
CA ALA A 220 -41.61 23.64 -24.18
C ALA A 220 -40.45 24.64 -24.09
N ALA A 221 -40.38 25.57 -25.06
CA ALA A 221 -39.38 26.63 -25.03
C ALA A 221 -39.67 27.59 -23.87
N THR A 222 -38.81 27.61 -22.86
CA THR A 222 -38.78 28.66 -21.84
C THR A 222 -37.64 29.61 -22.17
N SER A 223 -37.92 30.81 -22.69
CA SER A 223 -36.95 31.89 -22.65
C SER A 223 -37.47 33.00 -21.73
N PRO A 224 -36.86 33.20 -20.54
CA PRO A 224 -36.96 34.46 -19.82
C PRO A 224 -36.43 35.60 -20.71
N ALA A 225 -36.86 36.83 -20.46
CA ALA A 225 -36.20 37.99 -21.07
C ALA A 225 -34.72 37.97 -20.69
N HIS A 226 -33.80 37.96 -21.67
CA HIS A 226 -32.37 38.03 -21.42
C HIS A 226 -32.03 39.47 -21.00
N THR A 227 -31.67 39.67 -19.73
CA THR A 227 -31.52 41.00 -19.13
C THR A 227 -30.22 41.17 -18.36
N HIS A 228 -29.55 42.31 -18.56
CA HIS A 228 -28.45 42.78 -17.71
C HIS A 228 -28.72 44.21 -17.26
N ASN A 229 -28.53 44.52 -15.97
CA ASN A 229 -28.71 45.88 -15.42
C ASN A 229 -30.04 46.53 -15.85
N ASP A 230 -31.15 45.78 -15.77
CA ASP A 230 -32.49 46.18 -16.22
C ASP A 230 -32.64 46.50 -17.73
N ILE A 231 -31.65 46.16 -18.54
CA ILE A 231 -31.70 46.26 -20.01
C ILE A 231 -32.19 44.92 -20.57
N THR A 232 -33.26 44.92 -21.36
CA THR A 232 -33.69 43.73 -22.12
C THR A 232 -32.96 43.65 -23.46
N PHE A 233 -32.40 42.49 -23.77
CA PHE A 233 -31.63 42.24 -24.98
C PHE A 233 -32.47 41.55 -26.05
N THR A 234 -32.21 41.89 -27.29
CA THR A 234 -32.83 41.30 -28.49
C THR A 234 -31.96 40.16 -29.01
N GLU A 235 -32.57 39.08 -29.47
CA GLU A 235 -31.84 37.95 -30.03
C GLU A 235 -31.07 38.36 -31.29
N TRP A 236 -29.80 37.93 -31.39
CA TRP A 236 -28.99 38.04 -32.59
C TRP A 236 -28.62 36.66 -33.12
N THR A 237 -29.26 36.29 -34.23
CA THR A 237 -29.21 34.92 -34.80
C THR A 237 -28.17 34.76 -35.92
N SER A 238 -27.48 35.83 -36.31
CA SER A 238 -26.48 35.76 -37.37
C SER A 238 -25.19 35.15 -36.84
N ASN A 239 -24.61 34.21 -37.58
CA ASN A 239 -23.35 33.54 -37.24
C ASN A 239 -22.14 34.07 -38.02
N ASN A 240 -22.32 35.12 -38.85
CA ASN A 240 -21.26 35.68 -39.68
C ASN A 240 -21.16 37.21 -39.65
N SER A 241 -21.96 37.86 -38.81
CA SER A 241 -22.00 39.32 -38.67
C SER A 241 -22.52 39.70 -37.29
N LEU A 242 -22.12 40.88 -36.82
CA LEU A 242 -22.63 41.52 -35.61
C LEU A 242 -23.54 42.70 -35.95
N PRO A 243 -24.33 43.23 -34.99
CA PRO A 243 -25.29 44.29 -35.22
C PRO A 243 -24.71 45.53 -35.91
N THR A 244 -25.40 46.03 -36.94
CA THR A 244 -25.03 47.24 -37.69
C THR A 244 -25.77 48.50 -37.22
N THR A 245 -26.66 48.36 -36.23
CA THR A 245 -27.38 49.47 -35.59
C THR A 245 -27.24 49.39 -34.08
N ALA A 246 -27.15 50.54 -33.42
CA ALA A 246 -27.07 50.60 -31.96
C ALA A 246 -28.32 50.00 -31.30
N GLY A 247 -28.15 49.34 -30.16
CA GLY A 247 -29.21 48.59 -29.48
C GLY A 247 -28.63 47.57 -28.50
N SER A 248 -29.50 46.74 -27.93
CA SER A 248 -29.12 45.69 -26.97
C SER A 248 -29.34 44.31 -27.58
N TYR A 249 -28.28 43.52 -27.73
CA TYR A 249 -28.29 42.26 -28.48
C TYR A 249 -27.60 41.12 -27.72
N TYR A 250 -28.16 39.91 -27.74
CA TYR A 250 -27.51 38.72 -27.21
C TYR A 250 -27.31 37.66 -28.30
N LEU A 251 -26.16 36.99 -28.28
CA LEU A 251 -25.84 35.96 -29.27
C LEU A 251 -26.56 34.64 -28.96
N THR A 252 -27.03 33.96 -30.00
CA THR A 252 -27.56 32.59 -29.88
C THR A 252 -26.68 31.52 -30.51
N SER A 253 -25.68 31.92 -31.29
CA SER A 253 -24.64 31.05 -31.83
C SER A 253 -23.30 31.76 -31.85
N ASP A 254 -22.22 30.99 -32.01
CA ASP A 254 -20.90 31.56 -32.30
C ASP A 254 -20.92 32.36 -33.61
N VAL A 255 -20.15 33.44 -33.64
CA VAL A 255 -20.08 34.38 -34.77
C VAL A 255 -18.67 34.39 -35.34
N THR A 256 -18.52 34.07 -36.63
CA THR A 256 -17.24 34.20 -37.34
C THR A 256 -17.25 35.43 -38.23
N LEU A 257 -16.41 36.41 -37.94
CA LEU A 257 -16.28 37.64 -38.72
C LEU A 257 -15.13 37.52 -39.72
N SER A 258 -15.38 37.92 -40.97
CA SER A 258 -14.35 37.98 -42.02
C SER A 258 -13.67 39.35 -42.14
N GLY A 259 -14.07 40.34 -41.35
CA GLY A 259 -13.52 41.71 -41.31
C GLY A 259 -13.85 42.41 -39.99
N THR A 260 -13.18 43.53 -39.69
CA THR A 260 -13.40 44.31 -38.45
C THR A 260 -14.87 44.71 -38.26
N TRP A 261 -15.45 44.40 -37.09
CA TRP A 261 -16.75 44.95 -36.70
C TRP A 261 -16.57 46.35 -36.12
N THR A 262 -17.05 47.35 -36.84
CA THR A 262 -17.11 48.72 -36.35
C THR A 262 -18.41 48.92 -35.56
N VAL A 263 -18.29 49.31 -34.29
CA VAL A 263 -19.45 49.50 -33.41
C VAL A 263 -20.30 50.67 -33.93
N PRO A 264 -21.61 50.48 -34.15
CA PRO A 264 -22.50 51.52 -34.64
C PRO A 264 -22.49 52.76 -33.72
N SER A 265 -22.65 53.95 -34.31
CA SER A 265 -22.75 55.20 -33.54
C SER A 265 -23.94 55.16 -32.58
N GLY A 266 -23.73 55.58 -31.34
CA GLY A 266 -24.66 55.43 -30.22
C GLY A 266 -24.25 54.34 -29.23
N ASN A 267 -25.19 53.97 -28.35
CA ASN A 267 -24.94 52.97 -27.30
C ASN A 267 -25.30 51.56 -27.78
N THR A 268 -24.32 50.67 -27.85
CA THR A 268 -24.50 49.26 -28.21
C THR A 268 -24.20 48.38 -27.00
N ASN A 269 -25.18 47.61 -26.54
CA ASN A 269 -25.01 46.58 -25.53
C ASN A 269 -24.94 45.21 -26.22
N LEU A 270 -23.83 44.50 -26.06
CA LEU A 270 -23.66 43.16 -26.62
C LEU A 270 -23.47 42.16 -25.48
N CYS A 271 -24.35 41.17 -25.39
CA CYS A 271 -24.13 40.00 -24.54
C CYS A 271 -23.64 38.82 -25.37
N LEU A 272 -22.50 38.25 -24.99
CA LEU A 272 -21.96 37.06 -25.62
C LEU A 272 -22.78 35.81 -25.32
N ASN A 273 -23.46 35.76 -24.17
CA ASN A 273 -24.34 34.66 -23.76
C ASN A 273 -23.64 33.29 -23.90
N GLY A 274 -22.37 33.22 -23.46
CA GLY A 274 -21.54 32.03 -23.57
C GLY A 274 -21.04 31.69 -24.98
N LYS A 275 -21.22 32.58 -25.96
CA LYS A 275 -20.81 32.37 -27.36
C LYS A 275 -19.50 33.04 -27.71
N THR A 276 -18.87 32.54 -28.74
CA THR A 276 -17.58 33.02 -29.25
C THR A 276 -17.78 33.92 -30.46
N VAL A 277 -17.16 35.10 -30.45
CA VAL A 277 -16.96 35.94 -31.64
C VAL A 277 -15.52 35.76 -32.11
N ALA A 278 -15.33 35.09 -33.24
CA ALA A 278 -14.03 34.84 -33.84
C ALA A 278 -13.80 35.75 -35.05
N GLY A 279 -12.79 36.62 -34.98
CA GLY A 279 -12.30 37.37 -36.14
C GLY A 279 -11.30 36.54 -36.94
N ILE A 280 -11.64 36.16 -38.16
CA ILE A 280 -10.77 35.44 -39.10
C ILE A 280 -10.56 36.33 -40.33
N PHE A 281 -9.51 37.14 -40.30
CA PHE A 281 -9.24 38.13 -41.34
C PHE A 281 -8.27 37.59 -42.39
N SER A 282 -8.63 37.75 -43.66
CA SER A 282 -7.73 37.53 -44.80
C SER A 282 -7.23 38.85 -45.41
N ASP A 283 -7.68 39.98 -44.87
CA ASP A 283 -7.34 41.34 -45.26
C ASP A 283 -6.65 42.07 -44.09
N GLY A 284 -6.00 43.21 -44.37
CA GLY A 284 -5.24 44.01 -43.38
C GLY A 284 -6.10 44.70 -42.31
N SER A 285 -7.06 43.99 -41.73
CA SER A 285 -7.93 44.40 -40.64
C SER A 285 -7.13 44.75 -39.37
N GLU A 286 -7.53 45.82 -38.68
CA GLU A 286 -6.81 46.36 -37.51
C GLU A 286 -7.27 45.71 -36.18
N ALA A 287 -8.52 45.23 -36.11
CA ALA A 287 -9.07 44.59 -34.92
C ALA A 287 -10.30 43.71 -35.18
N VAL A 288 -10.71 42.90 -34.21
CA VAL A 288 -12.04 42.25 -34.20
C VAL A 288 -13.14 43.28 -33.97
N ILE A 289 -12.90 44.18 -33.00
CA ILE A 289 -13.82 45.26 -32.62
C ILE A 289 -13.12 46.60 -32.80
N LYS A 290 -13.78 47.53 -33.51
CA LYS A 290 -13.37 48.95 -33.54
C LYS A 290 -14.46 49.82 -32.96
N VAL A 291 -14.16 50.48 -31.85
CA VAL A 291 -15.04 51.47 -31.20
C VAL A 291 -14.56 52.85 -31.61
N GLY A 292 -15.29 53.49 -32.54
CA GLY A 292 -14.95 54.81 -33.07
C GLY A 292 -15.68 55.95 -32.37
N ASN A 293 -15.56 57.15 -32.96
CA ASN A 293 -16.13 58.38 -32.44
C ASN A 293 -17.64 58.29 -32.24
N SER A 294 -18.11 58.77 -31.08
CA SER A 294 -19.53 58.80 -30.69
C SER A 294 -20.18 57.41 -30.61
N SER A 295 -19.38 56.35 -30.42
CA SER A 295 -19.84 54.98 -30.16
C SER A 295 -19.48 54.56 -28.74
N THR A 296 -20.42 53.90 -28.06
CA THR A 296 -20.18 53.21 -26.78
C THR A 296 -20.50 51.73 -26.94
N LEU A 297 -19.54 50.88 -26.58
CA LEU A 297 -19.76 49.44 -26.49
C LEU A 297 -19.83 49.04 -25.01
N ASN A 298 -20.94 48.42 -24.60
CA ASN A 298 -21.04 47.71 -23.33
C ASN A 298 -21.05 46.21 -23.61
N LEU A 299 -20.01 45.51 -23.13
CA LEU A 299 -19.90 44.06 -23.28
C LEU A 299 -20.34 43.35 -22.00
N TYR A 300 -21.22 42.38 -22.17
CA TYR A 300 -21.77 41.51 -21.13
C TYR A 300 -21.56 40.05 -21.51
N ASP A 301 -21.63 39.17 -20.51
CA ASP A 301 -21.63 37.73 -20.73
C ASP A 301 -22.21 37.01 -19.50
N ASP A 302 -23.12 36.07 -19.74
CA ASP A 302 -23.74 35.20 -18.73
C ASP A 302 -23.14 33.77 -18.73
N GLY A 303 -22.08 33.53 -19.51
CA GLY A 303 -21.43 32.24 -19.65
C GLY A 303 -19.90 32.34 -19.79
N GLU A 304 -19.31 31.45 -20.59
CA GLU A 304 -17.86 31.47 -20.93
C GLU A 304 -17.60 32.06 -22.32
N GLY A 305 -18.32 33.14 -22.66
CA GLY A 305 -18.26 33.81 -23.95
C GLY A 305 -16.89 34.46 -24.19
N LYS A 306 -16.43 34.40 -25.44
CA LYS A 306 -15.09 34.87 -25.83
C LYS A 306 -15.12 35.73 -27.08
N ILE A 307 -14.21 36.69 -27.16
CA ILE A 307 -13.90 37.40 -28.40
C ILE A 307 -12.45 37.10 -28.71
N ILE A 308 -12.24 36.42 -29.85
CA ILE A 308 -10.95 35.87 -30.24
C ILE A 308 -10.54 36.36 -31.62
N SER A 309 -9.26 36.66 -31.79
CA SER A 309 -8.68 37.04 -33.08
C SER A 309 -7.76 35.94 -33.62
N LYS A 310 -7.95 35.53 -34.88
CA LYS A 310 -7.02 34.66 -35.63
C LYS A 310 -5.94 35.50 -36.32
N ASP A 311 -4.76 34.92 -36.50
CA ASP A 311 -3.56 35.62 -36.99
C ASP A 311 -3.47 35.87 -38.51
N TYR A 312 -2.61 36.84 -38.83
CA TYR A 312 -2.02 37.17 -40.13
C TYR A 312 -0.48 37.15 -40.00
N GLU A 313 0.24 36.56 -40.98
CA GLU A 313 1.69 36.29 -40.90
C GLU A 313 2.62 37.52 -40.98
N GLN A 314 3.85 37.33 -40.47
CA GLN A 314 4.96 38.28 -40.29
C GLN A 314 5.12 39.39 -41.37
N GLY A 315 5.21 40.64 -40.91
CA GLY A 315 5.59 41.81 -41.73
C GLY A 315 4.63 43.00 -41.72
N SER A 316 3.54 42.94 -40.93
CA SER A 316 2.48 43.97 -40.84
C SER A 316 2.15 44.34 -39.38
N ASN A 317 1.42 45.44 -39.15
CA ASN A 317 1.03 45.91 -37.81
C ASN A 317 0.22 44.86 -37.00
N PRO A 318 0.39 44.78 -35.67
CA PRO A 318 -0.31 43.82 -34.83
C PRO A 318 -1.82 44.07 -34.79
N ILE A 319 -2.61 42.99 -34.91
CA ILE A 319 -4.09 43.02 -34.84
C ILE A 319 -4.51 43.03 -33.36
N SER A 320 -5.51 43.85 -33.01
CA SER A 320 -6.06 43.86 -31.64
C SER A 320 -7.36 43.07 -31.54
N VAL A 321 -7.70 42.51 -30.37
CA VAL A 321 -9.06 42.03 -30.13
C VAL A 321 -10.03 43.23 -30.16
N ALA A 322 -9.65 44.34 -29.53
CA ALA A 322 -10.38 45.61 -29.62
C ALA A 322 -9.45 46.82 -29.80
N VAL A 323 -9.87 47.76 -30.65
CA VAL A 323 -9.31 49.12 -30.76
C VAL A 323 -10.39 50.12 -30.35
N VAL A 324 -10.04 51.05 -29.47
CA VAL A 324 -10.89 52.18 -29.07
C VAL A 324 -10.20 53.48 -29.50
N ASP A 325 -10.85 54.21 -30.41
CA ASP A 325 -10.27 55.37 -31.08
C ASP A 325 -11.23 56.58 -31.12
N CYS A 326 -10.70 57.78 -31.32
CA CYS A 326 -11.43 59.03 -31.59
C CYS A 326 -12.55 59.35 -30.58
N SER A 327 -12.25 59.34 -29.28
CA SER A 327 -13.24 59.52 -28.20
C SER A 327 -14.31 58.42 -28.07
N GLY A 328 -14.07 57.22 -28.61
CA GLY A 328 -14.90 56.03 -28.37
C GLY A 328 -14.81 55.55 -26.91
N THR A 329 -15.85 54.83 -26.45
CA THR A 329 -15.88 54.28 -25.09
C THR A 329 -16.18 52.78 -25.10
N PHE A 330 -15.30 51.98 -24.52
CA PHE A 330 -15.52 50.56 -24.32
C PHE A 330 -15.66 50.24 -22.83
N ILE A 331 -16.78 49.64 -22.45
CA ILE A 331 -17.07 49.19 -21.09
C ILE A 331 -17.22 47.68 -21.11
N MET A 332 -16.34 46.98 -20.42
CA MET A 332 -16.36 45.52 -20.28
C MET A 332 -16.87 45.14 -18.90
N ASN A 333 -18.06 44.55 -18.85
CA ASN A 333 -18.68 44.05 -17.62
C ASN A 333 -18.53 42.53 -17.47
N GLY A 334 -18.27 41.80 -18.56
CA GLY A 334 -18.10 40.35 -18.59
C GLY A 334 -17.47 39.86 -19.90
N GLY A 335 -17.28 38.55 -20.00
CA GLY A 335 -16.69 37.88 -21.17
C GLY A 335 -15.15 37.80 -21.13
N THR A 336 -14.58 37.14 -22.13
CA THR A 336 -13.12 36.98 -22.28
C THR A 336 -12.62 37.58 -23.60
N LEU A 337 -11.54 38.35 -23.56
CA LEU A 337 -10.79 38.77 -24.74
C LEU A 337 -9.48 37.97 -24.81
N SER A 338 -9.26 37.22 -25.90
CA SER A 338 -8.04 36.41 -26.04
C SER A 338 -7.57 36.27 -27.49
N SER A 339 -6.34 35.77 -27.69
CA SER A 339 -5.91 35.27 -28.99
C SER A 339 -6.38 33.83 -29.23
N ILE A 340 -6.31 33.35 -30.47
CA ILE A 340 -6.59 31.94 -30.83
C ILE A 340 -5.38 31.03 -30.58
N GLU A 341 -4.15 31.54 -30.77
CA GLU A 341 -2.92 30.77 -30.57
C GLU A 341 -1.95 31.44 -29.59
N GLU A 342 -1.21 30.62 -28.84
CA GLU A 342 -0.20 31.04 -27.86
C GLU A 342 1.07 31.63 -28.51
N LYS A 343 1.18 31.78 -29.83
CA LYS A 343 2.43 32.18 -30.51
C LYS A 343 2.51 33.62 -31.03
N GLU A 344 1.39 34.33 -31.16
CA GLU A 344 1.35 35.55 -31.97
C GLU A 344 1.25 36.91 -31.23
N LEU A 345 1.42 38.00 -32.00
CA LEU A 345 1.56 39.43 -31.59
C LEU A 345 0.22 40.16 -31.30
N THR A 346 -0.89 39.43 -31.15
CA THR A 346 -2.24 40.00 -30.97
C THR A 346 -2.32 40.89 -29.72
N GLN A 347 -2.79 42.12 -29.86
CA GLN A 347 -3.06 43.00 -28.70
C GLN A 347 -4.44 42.66 -28.11
N GLY A 348 -4.63 42.76 -26.80
CA GLY A 348 -5.96 42.65 -26.18
C GLY A 348 -6.80 43.88 -26.51
N VAL A 349 -6.62 44.96 -25.75
CA VAL A 349 -7.27 46.25 -25.99
C VAL A 349 -6.23 47.32 -26.28
N THR A 350 -6.36 47.99 -27.42
CA THR A 350 -5.51 49.12 -27.80
C THR A 350 -6.31 50.42 -27.72
N LEU A 351 -5.84 51.38 -26.92
CA LEU A 351 -6.39 52.74 -26.85
C LEU A 351 -5.58 53.68 -27.74
N ALA A 352 -6.26 54.48 -28.55
CA ALA A 352 -5.63 55.53 -29.35
C ALA A 352 -6.57 56.75 -29.46
N GLY A 353 -6.03 57.94 -29.74
CA GLY A 353 -6.84 59.10 -30.14
C GLY A 353 -7.92 59.51 -29.14
N ASP A 354 -7.58 59.58 -27.84
CA ASP A 354 -8.48 59.92 -26.73
C ASP A 354 -9.50 58.82 -26.40
N GLY A 355 -9.11 57.56 -26.56
CA GLY A 355 -9.96 56.39 -26.29
C GLY A 355 -10.12 56.13 -24.79
N SER A 356 -11.31 55.66 -24.39
CA SER A 356 -11.59 55.26 -23.00
C SER A 356 -12.00 53.79 -22.90
N PHE A 357 -11.29 53.04 -22.04
CA PHE A 357 -11.66 51.67 -21.69
C PHE A 357 -11.90 51.54 -20.18
N THR A 358 -13.04 50.97 -19.82
CA THR A 358 -13.41 50.66 -18.43
C THR A 358 -13.67 49.17 -18.27
N MET A 359 -12.96 48.53 -17.35
CA MET A 359 -13.12 47.13 -16.99
C MET A 359 -13.80 47.02 -15.62
N ASN A 360 -15.06 46.58 -15.62
CA ASN A 360 -15.86 46.32 -14.42
C ASN A 360 -15.97 44.82 -14.11
N GLY A 361 -15.46 43.96 -14.99
CA GLY A 361 -15.49 42.51 -14.89
C GLY A 361 -14.88 41.86 -16.13
N GLY A 362 -14.94 40.53 -16.22
CA GLY A 362 -14.40 39.76 -17.34
C GLY A 362 -12.90 39.51 -17.28
N THR A 363 -12.34 38.93 -18.36
CA THR A 363 -10.94 38.50 -18.44
C THR A 363 -10.28 38.95 -19.75
N ILE A 364 -9.04 39.43 -19.68
CA ILE A 364 -8.14 39.57 -20.84
C ILE A 364 -7.01 38.56 -20.65
N GLU A 365 -6.83 37.63 -21.59
CA GLU A 365 -5.84 36.56 -21.46
C GLU A 365 -5.13 36.16 -22.76
N SER A 366 -3.94 35.57 -22.61
CA SER A 366 -3.19 34.90 -23.69
C SER A 366 -2.83 35.80 -24.88
N VAL A 367 -2.89 37.12 -24.71
CA VAL A 367 -2.52 38.11 -25.73
C VAL A 367 -1.07 38.56 -25.58
N PHE A 368 -0.54 39.26 -26.59
CA PHE A 368 0.81 39.82 -26.55
C PHE A 368 0.94 40.94 -25.50
N ARG A 369 0.01 41.90 -25.50
CA ARG A 369 -0.20 42.87 -24.43
C ARG A 369 -1.68 42.90 -24.05
N GLY A 370 -2.00 42.91 -22.76
CA GLY A 370 -3.37 42.94 -22.26
C GLY A 370 -4.08 44.23 -22.65
N VAL A 371 -3.62 45.36 -22.10
CA VAL A 371 -4.09 46.71 -22.45
C VAL A 371 -2.91 47.60 -22.81
N SER A 372 -2.98 48.26 -23.96
CA SER A 372 -1.98 49.24 -24.41
C SER A 372 -2.58 50.64 -24.43
N VAL A 373 -2.04 51.53 -23.58
CA VAL A 373 -2.43 52.94 -23.43
C VAL A 373 -1.30 53.79 -24.00
N TRP A 374 -1.49 54.42 -25.17
CA TRP A 374 -0.39 54.91 -26.01
C TRP A 374 -0.07 56.40 -25.89
N ASN A 375 -0.96 57.22 -25.34
CA ASN A 375 -0.72 58.65 -25.18
C ASN A 375 -1.36 59.20 -23.89
N SER A 376 -0.98 60.42 -23.53
CA SER A 376 -1.39 61.08 -22.28
C SER A 376 -2.89 61.34 -22.13
N THR A 377 -3.67 61.28 -23.20
CA THR A 377 -5.12 61.56 -23.18
C THR A 377 -5.97 60.29 -23.19
N ASP A 378 -5.38 59.13 -23.50
CA ASP A 378 -6.03 57.82 -23.37
C ASP A 378 -6.23 57.44 -21.90
N GLN A 379 -7.38 56.81 -21.60
CA GLN A 379 -7.78 56.48 -20.23
C GLN A 379 -8.18 55.02 -20.10
N PHE A 380 -7.47 54.30 -19.24
CA PHE A 380 -7.85 52.97 -18.79
C PHE A 380 -8.29 53.01 -17.32
N THR A 381 -9.49 52.51 -17.03
CA THR A 381 -9.99 52.33 -15.66
C THR A 381 -10.29 50.86 -15.40
N MET A 382 -9.71 50.29 -14.36
CA MET A 382 -9.97 48.91 -13.90
C MET A 382 -10.57 48.95 -12.50
N ASN A 383 -11.87 48.65 -12.43
CA ASN A 383 -12.62 48.56 -11.18
C ASN A 383 -12.68 47.12 -10.66
N SER A 384 -12.71 46.15 -11.57
CA SER A 384 -12.78 44.70 -11.29
C SER A 384 -12.35 43.92 -12.55
N GLY A 385 -12.24 42.59 -12.46
CA GLY A 385 -11.86 41.71 -13.58
C GLY A 385 -10.39 41.26 -13.52
N THR A 386 -9.97 40.48 -14.52
CA THR A 386 -8.63 39.85 -14.54
C THR A 386 -7.87 40.11 -15.84
N ILE A 387 -6.60 40.51 -15.75
CA ILE A 387 -5.65 40.52 -16.88
C ILE A 387 -4.55 39.51 -16.57
N ARG A 388 -4.43 38.44 -17.37
CA ARG A 388 -3.47 37.36 -17.10
C ARG A 388 -2.83 36.73 -18.32
N ASN A 389 -1.71 36.05 -18.11
CA ASN A 389 -1.02 35.26 -19.13
C ASN A 389 -0.65 36.06 -20.40
N CYS A 390 -0.45 37.37 -20.29
CA CYS A 390 0.02 38.19 -21.40
C CYS A 390 1.52 38.02 -21.61
N LYS A 391 1.96 37.92 -22.87
CA LYS A 391 3.35 37.58 -23.21
C LYS A 391 4.37 38.67 -22.94
N VAL A 392 3.95 39.93 -22.90
CA VAL A 392 4.85 41.05 -22.64
C VAL A 392 4.38 41.86 -21.45
N TYR A 393 3.22 42.51 -21.55
CA TYR A 393 2.67 43.35 -20.49
C TYR A 393 1.21 43.00 -20.23
N GLY A 394 0.81 42.91 -18.97
CA GLY A 394 -0.61 43.00 -18.61
C GLY A 394 -1.15 44.37 -19.02
N VAL A 395 -0.47 45.44 -18.60
CA VAL A 395 -0.77 46.82 -19.00
C VAL A 395 0.51 47.55 -19.40
N SER A 396 0.52 48.14 -20.60
CA SER A 396 1.55 49.08 -21.07
C SER A 396 0.96 50.48 -21.01
N ASN A 397 1.48 51.36 -20.15
CA ASN A 397 0.87 52.66 -19.87
C ASN A 397 1.79 53.86 -20.12
N ASP A 398 1.49 54.58 -21.20
CA ASP A 398 2.04 55.89 -21.56
C ASP A 398 1.03 57.03 -21.23
N GLY A 399 -0.19 56.66 -20.82
CA GLY A 399 -1.30 57.56 -20.51
C GLY A 399 -1.78 57.51 -19.06
N SER A 400 -3.09 57.51 -18.84
CA SER A 400 -3.68 57.44 -17.50
C SER A 400 -4.29 56.06 -17.23
N PHE A 401 -3.75 55.34 -16.25
CA PHE A 401 -4.33 54.09 -15.75
C PHE A 401 -4.81 54.24 -14.31
N THR A 402 -6.12 54.09 -14.08
CA THR A 402 -6.70 54.06 -12.73
C THR A 402 -7.11 52.63 -12.36
N MET A 403 -6.60 52.12 -11.24
CA MET A 403 -6.95 50.81 -10.72
C MET A 403 -7.53 50.94 -9.32
N THR A 404 -8.84 50.68 -9.18
CA THR A 404 -9.53 50.68 -7.88
C THR A 404 -9.79 49.27 -7.35
N GLY A 405 -9.63 48.26 -8.21
CA GLY A 405 -9.83 46.84 -7.92
C GLY A 405 -9.45 45.95 -9.10
N GLY A 406 -9.64 44.63 -8.96
CA GLY A 406 -9.29 43.64 -9.98
C GLY A 406 -7.86 43.11 -9.86
N THR A 407 -7.51 42.15 -10.73
CA THR A 407 -6.28 41.36 -10.63
C THR A 407 -5.47 41.39 -11.93
N ILE A 408 -4.18 41.71 -11.82
CA ILE A 408 -3.18 41.62 -12.90
C ILE A 408 -2.14 40.58 -12.46
N THR A 409 -2.12 39.41 -13.09
CA THR A 409 -1.31 38.26 -12.62
C THR A 409 -0.85 37.32 -13.74
N GLY A 410 0.28 36.63 -13.56
CA GLY A 410 0.77 35.64 -14.53
C GLY A 410 1.21 36.21 -15.88
N ASN A 411 1.34 37.53 -15.99
CA ASN A 411 1.86 38.18 -17.19
C ASN A 411 3.40 38.20 -17.15
N TYR A 412 4.06 38.22 -18.31
CA TYR A 412 5.53 38.31 -18.37
C TYR A 412 6.07 39.56 -17.68
N ASN A 413 5.38 40.70 -17.84
CA ASN A 413 5.47 41.86 -16.96
C ASN A 413 4.04 42.30 -16.59
N GLY A 414 3.83 42.76 -15.36
CA GLY A 414 2.51 43.19 -14.88
C GLY A 414 2.07 44.52 -15.50
N VAL A 415 2.46 45.62 -14.85
CA VAL A 415 2.15 46.99 -15.28
C VAL A 415 3.46 47.72 -15.58
N CYS A 416 3.58 48.23 -16.80
CA CYS A 416 4.68 49.09 -17.24
C CYS A 416 4.24 50.55 -17.20
N VAL A 417 5.04 51.42 -16.57
CA VAL A 417 4.80 52.86 -16.45
C VAL A 417 5.93 53.63 -17.15
N ASP A 418 5.66 54.00 -18.39
CA ASP A 418 6.61 54.65 -19.32
C ASP A 418 6.52 56.18 -19.25
N GLU A 419 7.27 56.89 -20.12
CA GLU A 419 7.42 58.35 -20.09
C GLU A 419 6.08 59.07 -20.33
N GLY A 420 5.63 59.84 -19.33
CA GLY A 420 4.34 60.55 -19.36
C GLY A 420 3.16 59.76 -18.78
N GLY A 421 3.35 58.47 -18.49
CA GLY A 421 2.33 57.61 -17.89
C GLY A 421 2.14 57.85 -16.39
N VAL A 422 0.88 57.84 -15.94
CA VAL A 422 0.52 57.90 -14.52
C VAL A 422 -0.43 56.76 -14.15
N VAL A 423 -0.05 55.99 -13.12
CA VAL A 423 -0.91 54.96 -12.51
C VAL A 423 -1.50 55.48 -11.21
N TYR A 424 -2.82 55.45 -11.07
CA TYR A 424 -3.54 55.80 -9.85
C TYR A 424 -4.08 54.55 -9.16
N LEU A 425 -3.67 54.32 -7.91
CA LEU A 425 -4.07 53.16 -7.10
C LEU A 425 -4.95 53.59 -5.93
N SER A 426 -6.04 52.88 -5.70
CA SER A 426 -6.91 53.01 -4.51
C SER A 426 -7.74 51.74 -4.34
N GLY A 427 -8.44 51.54 -3.22
CA GLY A 427 -9.32 50.37 -3.04
C GLY A 427 -8.54 49.05 -2.96
N ALA A 428 -8.95 48.02 -3.69
CA ALA A 428 -8.40 46.66 -3.58
C ALA A 428 -7.69 46.17 -4.86
N PRO A 429 -6.65 46.87 -5.37
CA PRO A 429 -5.92 46.41 -6.54
C PRO A 429 -5.01 45.23 -6.18
N GLU A 430 -4.90 44.26 -7.09
CA GLU A 430 -3.96 43.14 -6.97
C GLU A 430 -3.05 43.06 -8.20
N ILE A 431 -1.77 43.40 -8.02
CA ILE A 431 -0.74 43.26 -9.04
C ILE A 431 0.32 42.31 -8.47
N SER A 432 0.22 41.03 -8.80
CA SER A 432 1.06 40.00 -8.17
C SER A 432 1.37 38.84 -9.12
N LYS A 433 2.49 38.14 -8.86
CA LYS A 433 2.92 36.97 -9.63
C LYS A 433 3.08 37.24 -11.14
N ASN A 434 3.48 38.46 -11.50
CA ASN A 434 3.91 38.77 -12.87
C ASN A 434 5.43 38.63 -12.94
N GLY A 435 5.96 38.16 -14.06
CA GLY A 435 7.38 37.82 -14.22
C GLY A 435 7.64 36.36 -14.61
N SER A 436 8.90 36.03 -14.89
CA SER A 436 9.34 34.64 -15.12
C SER A 436 9.72 33.95 -13.82
N ASN A 437 9.99 32.63 -13.86
CA ASN A 437 10.32 31.79 -12.69
C ASN A 437 11.50 32.29 -11.82
N GLU A 438 12.23 33.34 -12.24
CA GLU A 438 13.40 33.88 -11.55
C GLU A 438 13.31 35.39 -11.25
N LYS A 439 12.26 36.10 -11.72
CA LYS A 439 12.12 37.55 -11.56
C LYS A 439 10.67 37.94 -11.40
N ASN A 440 10.30 38.51 -10.25
CA ASN A 440 9.01 39.19 -10.13
C ASN A 440 9.11 40.54 -10.87
N VAL A 441 8.07 40.89 -11.63
CA VAL A 441 8.00 42.13 -12.40
C VAL A 441 6.55 42.63 -12.39
N ASN A 442 6.08 43.00 -11.21
CA ASN A 442 4.69 43.37 -10.95
C ASN A 442 4.42 44.80 -11.41
N LEU A 443 5.10 45.79 -10.82
CA LEU A 443 5.01 47.19 -11.20
C LEU A 443 6.39 47.70 -11.63
N MET A 444 6.55 47.88 -12.94
CA MET A 444 7.78 48.31 -13.59
C MET A 444 7.71 49.81 -13.88
N ILE A 445 8.52 50.60 -13.16
CA ILE A 445 8.57 52.05 -13.32
C ILE A 445 9.84 52.40 -14.12
N TYR A 446 9.69 52.87 -15.35
CA TYR A 446 10.79 53.39 -16.17
C TYR A 446 11.06 54.87 -15.87
N SER A 447 10.11 55.75 -16.21
CA SER A 447 10.20 57.20 -15.99
C SER A 447 8.85 57.87 -15.67
N GLY A 448 7.75 57.12 -15.65
CA GLY A 448 6.44 57.62 -15.25
C GLY A 448 6.22 57.64 -13.73
N ALA A 449 4.98 57.86 -13.30
CA ALA A 449 4.64 58.05 -11.89
C ALA A 449 3.54 57.08 -11.40
N VAL A 450 3.65 56.66 -10.13
CA VAL A 450 2.64 55.87 -9.44
C VAL A 450 2.10 56.70 -8.27
N GLN A 451 0.79 56.91 -8.23
CA GLN A 451 0.12 57.71 -7.23
C GLN A 451 -0.91 56.88 -6.47
N VAL A 452 -0.83 56.92 -5.14
CA VAL A 452 -1.83 56.32 -4.26
C VAL A 452 -2.91 57.37 -4.00
N ALA A 453 -4.03 57.26 -4.71
CA ALA A 453 -5.13 58.24 -4.70
C ALA A 453 -6.14 58.01 -3.54
N GLY A 454 -6.03 56.89 -2.82
CA GLY A 454 -6.88 56.56 -1.66
C GLY A 454 -6.36 55.31 -0.92
N PRO A 455 -7.01 54.89 0.18
CA PRO A 455 -6.57 53.74 0.97
C PRO A 455 -6.47 52.46 0.13
N LEU A 456 -5.40 51.71 0.32
CA LEU A 456 -5.22 50.37 -0.28
C LEU A 456 -5.72 49.32 0.72
N THR A 457 -6.80 48.61 0.38
CA THR A 457 -7.53 47.67 1.25
C THR A 457 -7.27 46.20 0.95
N SER A 458 -6.59 45.86 -0.17
CA SER A 458 -6.12 44.48 -0.41
C SER A 458 -5.13 44.06 0.70
N THR A 459 -4.79 42.78 0.88
CA THR A 459 -3.72 42.35 1.80
C THR A 459 -2.47 41.86 1.06
N ILE A 460 -2.55 41.75 -0.27
CA ILE A 460 -1.43 41.30 -1.10
C ILE A 460 -0.51 42.50 -1.36
N PRO A 461 0.80 42.41 -1.07
CA PRO A 461 1.74 43.46 -1.42
C PRO A 461 1.95 43.57 -2.93
N ILE A 462 2.15 44.79 -3.40
CA ILE A 462 2.47 45.12 -4.79
C ILE A 462 4.00 45.16 -4.89
N GLY A 463 4.57 44.24 -5.66
CA GLY A 463 5.98 44.26 -5.97
C GLY A 463 6.35 45.43 -6.90
N VAL A 464 7.48 46.09 -6.65
CA VAL A 464 7.96 47.24 -7.43
C VAL A 464 9.40 47.03 -7.88
N GLY A 465 9.67 47.36 -9.14
CA GLY A 465 11.01 47.47 -9.70
C GLY A 465 11.19 48.79 -10.45
N ILE A 466 12.33 49.46 -10.23
CA ILE A 466 12.68 50.70 -10.95
C ILE A 466 13.81 50.39 -11.94
N MET A 467 13.59 50.70 -13.22
CA MET A 467 14.63 50.57 -14.24
C MET A 467 15.16 51.93 -14.65
N LYS A 468 16.44 52.18 -14.40
CA LYS A 468 17.17 53.30 -15.01
C LYS A 468 17.79 52.82 -16.32
N SER A 469 17.48 53.50 -17.42
CA SER A 469 18.13 53.22 -18.72
C SER A 469 19.64 53.38 -18.60
N VAL A 470 20.36 52.27 -18.76
CA VAL A 470 21.77 52.23 -19.15
C VAL A 470 21.95 51.01 -20.05
N SER A 471 22.73 51.20 -21.11
CA SER A 471 23.04 50.22 -22.14
C SER A 471 23.48 48.88 -21.56
N GLU A 472 22.78 47.82 -21.98
CA GLU A 472 23.21 46.42 -22.05
C GLU A 472 23.98 45.85 -20.83
N PHE A 473 23.21 45.14 -19.99
CA PHE A 473 23.58 44.00 -19.13
C PHE A 473 24.02 44.17 -17.66
N GLU A 474 23.95 45.35 -17.05
CA GLU A 474 23.97 45.48 -15.57
C GLU A 474 22.89 46.44 -15.08
N THR A 475 21.82 45.89 -14.50
CA THR A 475 20.66 46.67 -14.04
C THR A 475 20.89 47.20 -12.63
N VAL A 476 21.09 48.51 -12.48
CA VAL A 476 21.11 49.18 -11.17
C VAL A 476 19.69 49.62 -10.80
N TYR A 477 19.07 48.97 -9.81
CA TYR A 477 17.74 49.31 -9.31
C TYR A 477 17.85 50.35 -8.21
N THR A 478 18.04 51.63 -8.57
CA THR A 478 17.91 52.73 -7.60
C THR A 478 17.07 53.83 -8.19
N GLY A 479 16.03 54.22 -7.46
CA GLY A 479 15.17 55.33 -7.83
C GLY A 479 14.20 55.69 -6.70
N VAL A 480 13.68 56.89 -6.80
CA VAL A 480 12.66 57.47 -5.92
C VAL A 480 11.39 57.54 -6.75
N PHE A 481 10.28 56.98 -6.28
CA PHE A 481 8.98 57.18 -6.91
C PHE A 481 8.14 58.10 -6.03
N THR A 482 7.70 59.21 -6.64
CA THR A 482 6.97 60.27 -5.95
C THR A 482 5.48 59.95 -5.90
N THR A 483 4.88 60.12 -4.72
CA THR A 483 3.42 60.09 -4.58
C THR A 483 2.90 61.53 -4.58
N GLY A 484 2.17 61.89 -5.63
CA GLY A 484 1.62 63.23 -5.85
C GLY A 484 0.53 63.60 -4.85
N SER A 485 0.51 64.88 -4.48
CA SER A 485 -0.24 65.50 -3.38
C SER A 485 -1.76 65.59 -3.61
N THR A 486 -2.56 64.79 -2.90
CA THR A 486 -3.86 65.24 -2.38
C THR A 486 -3.90 64.95 -0.87
N ASN A 487 -3.90 66.02 -0.09
CA ASN A 487 -3.69 66.06 1.36
C ASN A 487 -4.52 65.02 2.15
N THR A 488 -3.92 63.94 2.66
CA THR A 488 -4.23 63.27 3.96
C THR A 488 -3.38 62.03 4.29
N LEU A 489 -2.81 61.31 3.31
CA LEU A 489 -2.03 60.07 3.52
C LEU A 489 -0.50 60.31 3.57
N LYS A 490 0.21 59.57 4.44
CA LYS A 490 1.68 59.53 4.54
C LYS A 490 2.24 58.24 3.95
N ALA A 491 3.50 58.24 3.53
CA ALA A 491 4.17 57.03 3.02
C ALA A 491 4.10 55.83 3.98
N SER A 492 4.16 56.08 5.29
CA SER A 492 3.97 55.06 6.31
C SER A 492 2.61 54.36 6.26
N ASP A 493 1.57 55.01 5.72
CA ASP A 493 0.20 54.48 5.72
C ASP A 493 0.00 53.41 4.63
N TYR A 494 0.92 53.33 3.66
CA TYR A 494 0.87 52.37 2.56
C TYR A 494 2.21 51.69 2.26
N ALA A 495 3.29 51.97 2.99
CA ALA A 495 4.62 51.39 2.76
C ALA A 495 4.61 49.86 2.76
N ASP A 496 3.92 49.25 3.73
CA ASP A 496 3.79 47.78 3.86
C ASP A 496 3.03 47.13 2.69
N ARG A 497 2.39 47.95 1.86
CA ARG A 497 1.69 47.51 0.65
C ARG A 497 2.62 47.38 -0.55
N PHE A 498 3.87 47.79 -0.43
CA PHE A 498 4.87 47.69 -1.48
C PHE A 498 6.06 46.85 -1.05
N THR A 499 6.50 45.94 -1.92
CA THR A 499 7.71 45.14 -1.72
C THR A 499 8.65 45.34 -2.90
N SER A 500 9.94 45.05 -2.72
CA SER A 500 10.84 45.00 -3.87
C SER A 500 10.55 43.73 -4.67
N ASP A 501 10.49 43.86 -5.99
CA ASP A 501 10.45 42.74 -6.91
C ASP A 501 11.81 42.01 -7.02
N ASN A 502 12.89 42.64 -6.55
CA ASN A 502 14.24 42.08 -6.51
C ASN A 502 14.69 41.91 -5.05
N SER A 503 15.00 40.68 -4.64
CA SER A 503 15.42 40.33 -3.27
C SER A 503 16.72 41.00 -2.82
N ALA A 504 17.55 41.47 -3.75
CA ALA A 504 18.73 42.26 -3.44
C ALA A 504 18.39 43.67 -2.89
N TYR A 505 17.12 44.07 -2.92
CA TYR A 505 16.67 45.41 -2.52
C TYR A 505 15.46 45.33 -1.59
N VAL A 506 15.26 46.39 -0.80
CA VAL A 506 14.13 46.60 0.12
C VAL A 506 13.47 47.96 -0.14
N VAL A 507 12.19 48.06 0.16
CA VAL A 507 11.45 49.33 0.11
C VAL A 507 11.62 50.06 1.44
N LEU A 508 12.08 51.31 1.38
CA LEU A 508 12.28 52.19 2.51
C LEU A 508 11.42 53.45 2.37
N THR A 509 10.97 53.99 3.49
CA THR A 509 10.31 55.30 3.56
C THR A 509 11.33 56.42 3.67
N GLU A 510 11.31 57.39 2.74
CA GLU A 510 12.12 58.61 2.79
C GLU A 510 11.17 59.82 2.74
N GLY A 511 10.82 60.37 3.91
CA GLY A 511 9.80 61.42 4.01
C GLY A 511 8.38 60.92 3.65
N ASN A 512 7.76 61.53 2.64
CA ASN A 512 6.46 61.10 2.08
C ASN A 512 6.61 60.24 0.80
N GLU A 513 7.81 59.73 0.54
CA GLU A 513 8.13 58.93 -0.65
C GLU A 513 8.62 57.54 -0.26
N LEU A 514 8.51 56.60 -1.20
CA LEU A 514 9.07 55.25 -1.09
C LEU A 514 10.28 55.13 -2.02
N LYS A 515 11.29 54.39 -1.55
CA LYS A 515 12.58 54.21 -2.23
C LYS A 515 13.04 52.76 -2.18
N LEU A 516 13.65 52.28 -3.27
CA LEU A 516 14.35 51.00 -3.29
C LEU A 516 15.84 51.18 -2.92
N ALA A 517 16.34 50.39 -1.95
CA ALA A 517 17.73 50.38 -1.49
C ALA A 517 18.25 48.94 -1.31
N GLN A 518 19.57 48.71 -1.40
CA GLN A 518 20.16 47.37 -1.29
C GLN A 518 19.92 46.76 0.11
N ALA A 519 19.55 45.48 0.15
CA ALA A 519 19.25 44.75 1.38
C ALA A 519 20.53 44.42 2.17
N PRO A 520 20.54 44.58 3.51
CA PRO A 520 21.66 44.12 4.33
C PRO A 520 21.67 42.59 4.43
N VAL A 521 22.87 42.00 4.43
CA VAL A 521 23.09 40.54 4.47
C VAL A 521 23.46 40.03 5.86
N ALA A 522 24.03 40.91 6.71
CA ALA A 522 24.36 40.59 8.09
C ALA A 522 24.34 41.84 8.97
N SER A 523 24.19 41.65 10.27
CA SER A 523 24.32 42.69 11.28
C SER A 523 25.34 42.29 12.33
N VAL A 524 26.13 43.27 12.78
CA VAL A 524 27.07 43.08 13.89
C VAL A 524 26.58 43.87 15.08
N THR A 525 26.35 43.17 16.18
CA THR A 525 26.03 43.78 17.48
C THR A 525 27.24 43.65 18.39
N SER A 526 27.85 44.79 18.75
CA SER A 526 28.95 44.81 19.72
C SER A 526 28.44 44.57 21.14
N SER A 527 29.35 44.35 22.08
CA SER A 527 29.04 44.24 23.51
C SER A 527 28.41 45.51 24.13
N SER A 528 28.40 46.64 23.41
CA SER A 528 27.69 47.88 23.81
C SER A 528 26.24 47.95 23.34
N GLY A 529 25.74 46.94 22.59
CA GLY A 529 24.33 46.80 22.21
C GLY A 529 23.90 47.54 20.94
N ALA A 530 24.81 48.20 20.21
CA ALA A 530 24.50 48.86 18.94
C ALA A 530 24.65 47.87 17.79
N ALA A 531 23.57 47.67 17.02
CA ALA A 531 23.58 46.85 15.81
C ALA A 531 23.91 47.72 14.58
N THR A 532 24.87 47.28 13.77
CA THR A 532 25.19 47.89 12.47
C THR A 532 24.90 46.89 11.37
N ASN A 533 24.13 47.31 10.36
CA ASN A 533 23.77 46.49 9.20
C ASN A 533 24.83 46.63 8.09
N TYR A 534 25.19 45.53 7.46
CA TYR A 534 26.17 45.44 6.38
C TYR A 534 25.56 44.79 5.15
N THR A 535 25.83 45.34 3.98
CA THR A 535 25.46 44.75 2.67
C THR A 535 26.53 43.80 2.14
N ASP A 536 27.73 43.81 2.72
CA ASP A 536 28.86 42.92 2.41
C ASP A 536 29.16 42.01 3.61
N PHE A 537 29.11 40.70 3.41
CA PHE A 537 29.30 39.71 4.47
C PHE A 537 30.75 39.65 4.98
N ALA A 538 31.76 39.80 4.12
CA ALA A 538 33.17 39.80 4.53
C ALA A 538 33.50 41.04 5.38
N ALA A 539 32.91 42.19 5.04
CA ALA A 539 32.99 43.39 5.87
C ALA A 539 32.33 43.18 7.24
N ALA A 540 31.17 42.50 7.29
CA ALA A 540 30.50 42.16 8.54
C ALA A 540 31.34 41.22 9.41
N VAL A 541 31.96 40.18 8.83
CA VAL A 541 32.87 39.27 9.55
C VAL A 541 34.09 40.02 10.09
N THR A 542 34.68 40.93 9.31
CA THR A 542 35.82 41.75 9.75
C THR A 542 35.43 42.67 10.92
N ALA A 543 34.26 43.30 10.84
CA ALA A 543 33.73 44.14 11.91
C ALA A 543 33.41 43.33 13.18
N TRP A 544 32.81 42.16 13.04
CA TRP A 544 32.51 41.25 14.14
C TRP A 544 33.78 40.77 14.86
N SER A 545 34.80 40.36 14.11
CA SER A 545 36.11 39.98 14.65
C SER A 545 36.81 41.12 15.38
N SER A 546 36.53 42.37 14.99
CA SER A 546 37.08 43.58 15.63
C SER A 546 36.26 44.07 16.82
N ALA A 547 34.96 43.75 16.88
CA ALA A 547 34.05 44.16 17.95
C ALA A 547 34.35 43.47 19.30
N GLY A 548 35.11 42.38 19.27
CA GLY A 548 35.66 41.72 20.45
C GLY A 548 34.63 40.95 21.28
N ASN A 549 34.98 40.73 22.55
CA ASN A 549 34.38 39.75 23.45
C ASN A 549 32.84 39.86 23.57
N GLY A 550 32.10 38.81 23.22
CA GLY A 550 30.62 38.77 23.31
C GLY A 550 29.85 39.38 22.13
N ALA A 551 30.52 39.78 21.04
CA ALA A 551 29.86 40.30 19.85
C ALA A 551 29.03 39.23 19.12
N THR A 552 27.90 39.66 18.53
CA THR A 552 27.03 38.81 17.72
C THR A 552 27.09 39.19 16.25
N LEU A 553 27.41 38.24 15.37
CA LEU A 553 27.20 38.32 13.93
C LEU A 553 25.89 37.61 13.62
N LYS A 554 24.88 38.37 13.20
CA LYS A 554 23.53 37.87 12.93
C LYS A 554 23.21 37.99 11.44
N LEU A 555 22.88 36.87 10.78
CA LEU A 555 22.53 36.89 9.36
C LEU A 555 21.15 37.51 9.13
N LEU A 556 21.05 38.22 8.01
CA LEU A 556 19.81 38.85 7.52
C LEU A 556 19.43 38.37 6.10
N ALA A 557 20.31 37.61 5.45
CA ALA A 557 20.10 36.94 4.17
C ALA A 557 21.00 35.70 4.07
N ASP A 558 20.72 34.81 3.11
CA ASP A 558 21.64 33.74 2.74
C ASP A 558 22.92 34.36 2.16
N VAL A 559 24.08 33.84 2.58
CA VAL A 559 25.38 34.41 2.19
C VAL A 559 26.27 33.37 1.51
N GLU A 560 26.95 33.82 0.45
CA GLU A 560 28.06 33.10 -0.16
C GLU A 560 29.38 33.78 0.21
N THR A 561 30.41 33.01 0.55
CA THR A 561 31.72 33.56 0.91
C THR A 561 32.87 32.70 0.41
N GLU A 562 33.86 33.33 -0.21
CA GLU A 562 35.12 32.68 -0.61
C GLU A 562 36.12 32.55 0.54
N SER A 563 35.90 33.28 1.64
CA SER A 563 36.75 33.27 2.83
C SER A 563 36.04 32.60 4.01
N GLY A 564 36.75 31.70 4.70
CA GLY A 564 36.27 31.09 5.94
C GLY A 564 36.18 32.10 7.09
N ILE A 565 35.28 31.83 8.04
CA ILE A 565 35.11 32.64 9.24
C ILE A 565 36.15 32.21 10.27
N THR A 566 37.02 33.12 10.69
CA THR A 566 38.06 32.83 11.68
C THR A 566 37.79 33.58 12.98
N VAL A 567 37.74 32.83 14.09
CA VAL A 567 37.70 33.37 15.45
C VAL A 567 39.11 33.32 16.03
N ASN A 568 39.75 34.49 16.16
CA ASN A 568 41.12 34.64 16.65
C ASN A 568 41.26 34.40 18.17
N SER A 569 42.50 34.26 18.65
CA SER A 569 42.86 33.95 20.05
C SER A 569 42.67 35.14 21.02
N GLY A 570 42.46 34.83 22.30
CA GLY A 570 42.53 35.81 23.42
C GLY A 570 41.21 36.35 23.98
N TYR A 571 40.07 35.73 23.64
CA TYR A 571 38.75 36.17 24.12
C TYR A 571 38.21 35.26 25.23
N SER A 572 37.85 35.82 26.39
CA SER A 572 37.33 35.05 27.53
C SER A 572 35.83 34.70 27.45
N ASN A 573 35.05 35.45 26.66
CA ASN A 573 33.62 35.25 26.42
C ASN A 573 33.37 34.76 24.98
N LEU A 574 32.20 34.17 24.81
CA LEU A 574 31.72 33.51 23.61
C LEU A 574 31.37 34.52 22.51
N MET A 575 32.03 34.46 21.35
CA MET A 575 31.54 35.15 20.15
C MET A 575 30.34 34.40 19.60
N ILE A 576 29.31 35.10 19.13
CA ILE A 576 28.04 34.48 18.69
C ILE A 576 27.89 34.63 17.19
N LEU A 577 27.75 33.51 16.49
CA LEU A 577 27.24 33.46 15.12
C LEU A 577 25.79 33.00 15.19
N ASP A 578 24.87 33.92 14.88
CA ASP A 578 23.43 33.66 14.81
C ASP A 578 22.99 33.55 13.35
N LEU A 579 22.63 32.34 12.94
CA LEU A 579 22.14 32.07 11.59
C LEU A 579 20.80 32.75 11.31
N ASN A 580 19.98 33.00 12.34
CA ASN A 580 18.72 33.74 12.25
C ASN A 580 17.89 33.46 10.99
N GLY A 581 17.67 32.21 10.62
CA GLY A 581 16.86 31.97 9.42
C GLY A 581 17.65 31.70 8.15
N TYR A 582 18.98 31.86 8.16
CA TYR A 582 19.79 31.95 6.94
C TYR A 582 20.98 31.01 6.90
N GLY A 583 21.38 30.67 5.68
CA GLY A 583 22.49 29.77 5.39
C GLY A 583 23.77 30.50 5.01
N ILE A 584 24.89 29.84 5.30
CA ILE A 584 26.23 30.23 4.84
C ILE A 584 26.68 29.15 3.87
N ARG A 585 27.00 29.55 2.63
CA ARG A 585 27.65 28.69 1.65
C ARG A 585 29.07 29.18 1.43
N HIS A 586 30.04 28.36 1.79
CA HIS A 586 31.44 28.66 1.46
C HIS A 586 31.73 28.21 0.03
N THR A 587 32.46 29.02 -0.73
CA THR A 587 32.85 28.77 -2.13
C THR A 587 34.36 28.76 -2.34
N GLY A 588 35.15 29.01 -1.28
CA GLY A 588 36.61 29.12 -1.34
C GLY A 588 37.33 27.77 -1.48
N THR A 589 38.51 27.74 -2.09
CA THR A 589 39.23 26.49 -2.39
C THR A 589 40.12 25.97 -1.24
N SER A 590 40.23 26.69 -0.12
CA SER A 590 41.04 26.26 1.03
C SER A 590 40.57 26.87 2.36
N GLY A 591 40.65 26.08 3.44
CA GLY A 591 40.27 26.49 4.80
C GLY A 591 39.00 25.80 5.31
N SER A 592 38.77 25.80 6.62
CA SER A 592 37.49 25.39 7.23
C SER A 592 36.50 26.56 7.18
N VAL A 593 35.21 26.28 6.97
CA VAL A 593 34.17 27.35 6.90
C VAL A 593 34.11 28.15 8.19
N ILE A 594 34.31 27.47 9.32
CA ILE A 594 34.53 28.10 10.62
C ILE A 594 35.80 27.51 11.21
N SER A 595 36.74 28.38 11.54
CA SER A 595 38.00 28.02 12.21
C SER A 595 38.10 28.77 13.54
N VAL A 596 38.21 28.02 14.64
CA VAL A 596 38.40 28.58 15.99
C VAL A 596 39.83 28.33 16.44
N GLY A 597 40.59 29.42 16.59
CA GLY A 597 41.99 29.38 17.04
C GLY A 597 42.14 29.06 18.53
N ASN A 598 43.40 29.03 19.00
CA ASN A 598 43.73 28.76 20.41
C ASN A 598 43.07 29.78 21.34
N ASP A 599 42.43 29.31 22.41
CA ASP A 599 41.66 30.11 23.39
C ASP A 599 40.49 30.91 22.77
N GLY A 600 40.07 30.56 21.55
CA GLY A 600 38.87 31.11 20.91
C GLY A 600 37.60 30.40 21.36
N ARG A 601 36.54 31.15 21.64
CA ARG A 601 35.24 30.60 22.07
C ARG A 601 34.13 31.08 21.14
N LEU A 602 33.42 30.15 20.51
CA LEU A 602 32.34 30.43 19.56
C LEU A 602 31.05 29.73 20.00
N LYS A 603 29.92 30.44 19.89
CA LYS A 603 28.60 29.83 19.88
C LYS A 603 27.95 29.98 18.53
N LEU A 604 27.57 28.84 17.98
CA LEU A 604 26.69 28.74 16.85
C LEU A 604 25.25 28.60 17.36
N THR A 605 24.41 29.52 16.94
CA THR A 605 22.99 29.52 17.27
C THR A 605 22.17 29.85 16.03
N ASP A 606 20.88 29.61 16.15
CA ASP A 606 19.90 29.94 15.14
C ASP A 606 18.67 30.42 15.89
N SER A 607 18.56 31.74 16.04
CA SER A 607 17.50 32.37 16.83
C SER A 607 16.15 32.39 16.13
N ASP A 608 16.12 32.10 14.82
CA ASP A 608 14.87 31.98 14.08
C ASP A 608 14.29 30.57 14.27
N THR A 609 13.07 30.53 14.79
CA THR A 609 12.31 29.29 14.99
C THR A 609 11.48 28.91 13.75
N SER A 610 11.66 29.60 12.61
CA SER A 610 10.98 29.27 11.37
C SER A 610 11.30 27.84 10.92
N SER A 611 10.39 27.23 10.15
CA SER A 611 10.53 25.86 9.68
C SER A 611 11.58 25.68 8.57
N ARG A 612 12.22 26.77 8.15
CA ARG A 612 13.26 26.74 7.11
C ARG A 612 14.51 26.10 7.72
N LYS A 613 15.22 25.27 6.94
CA LYS A 613 16.44 24.60 7.41
C LYS A 613 17.62 25.51 7.14
N HIS A 614 18.31 25.96 8.19
CA HIS A 614 19.41 26.92 8.06
C HIS A 614 20.72 26.19 8.18
N TYR A 615 21.52 26.26 7.11
CA TYR A 615 22.68 25.41 6.95
C TYR A 615 23.98 26.21 6.93
N ILE A 616 25.02 25.59 7.43
CA ILE A 616 26.38 25.86 7.01
C ILE A 616 26.70 24.77 5.98
N THR A 617 26.81 25.15 4.70
CA THR A 617 27.13 24.26 3.57
C THR A 617 28.49 24.64 2.98
N LEU A 618 29.25 23.65 2.56
CA LEU A 618 30.67 23.76 2.23
C LEU A 618 30.87 23.57 0.71
N ASP A 619 31.95 24.14 0.15
CA ASP A 619 32.34 23.95 -1.25
C ASP A 619 32.86 22.52 -1.54
N GLU A 620 33.29 22.31 -2.78
CA GLU A 620 33.84 21.08 -3.36
C GLU A 620 35.00 20.41 -2.59
N ASN A 621 35.65 21.10 -1.65
CA ASN A 621 36.69 20.54 -0.77
C ASN A 621 36.19 20.19 0.65
N GLY A 622 34.94 20.57 0.98
CA GLY A 622 34.08 20.12 2.08
C GLY A 622 34.55 20.27 3.54
N ARG A 623 35.42 21.21 3.88
CA ARG A 623 35.91 21.29 5.27
C ARG A 623 34.90 21.97 6.21
N GLY A 624 34.36 21.22 7.17
CA GLY A 624 33.39 21.70 8.16
C GLY A 624 33.98 22.62 9.24
N ILE A 625 33.47 22.54 10.46
CA ILE A 625 33.97 23.32 11.61
C ILE A 625 35.28 22.72 12.11
N SER A 626 36.32 23.55 12.29
CA SER A 626 37.58 23.15 12.91
C SER A 626 37.83 23.91 14.21
N VAL A 627 38.11 23.16 15.28
CA VAL A 627 38.42 23.70 16.62
C VAL A 627 39.84 23.32 17.01
N ALA A 628 40.66 24.34 17.33
CA ALA A 628 42.04 24.21 17.84
C ALA A 628 42.96 23.32 16.97
N ASP A 629 43.16 23.73 15.71
CA ASP A 629 43.95 22.98 14.73
C ASP A 629 45.43 22.75 15.10
N SER A 630 46.02 23.55 16.00
CA SER A 630 47.47 23.48 16.26
C SER A 630 47.95 22.27 17.08
N GLY A 631 47.06 21.33 17.42
CA GLY A 631 47.41 20.09 18.14
C GLY A 631 47.77 20.28 19.63
N THR A 632 47.60 21.48 20.17
CA THR A 632 47.82 21.81 21.59
C THR A 632 46.48 22.01 22.29
N PRO A 633 46.16 21.24 23.36
CA PRO A 633 44.97 21.49 24.17
C PRO A 633 45.04 22.90 24.80
N GLY A 634 44.16 23.79 24.40
CA GLY A 634 43.92 25.12 25.00
C GLY A 634 42.43 25.30 25.30
N ASP A 635 42.01 26.42 25.90
CA ASP A 635 40.62 26.64 26.35
C ASP A 635 39.63 26.92 25.20
N SER A 636 40.00 26.59 23.96
CA SER A 636 39.15 26.75 22.78
C SER A 636 37.88 25.89 22.88
N CYS A 637 36.72 26.49 22.61
CA CYS A 637 35.48 25.74 22.55
C CYS A 637 34.50 26.22 21.48
N VAL A 638 33.71 25.29 20.94
CA VAL A 638 32.52 25.58 20.14
C VAL A 638 31.29 25.06 20.85
N GLU A 639 30.28 25.92 21.01
CA GLU A 639 28.96 25.58 21.53
C GLU A 639 27.93 25.63 20.39
N VAL A 640 27.25 24.52 20.12
CA VAL A 640 26.18 24.46 19.11
C VAL A 640 24.84 24.32 19.83
N THR A 641 23.96 25.30 19.60
CA THR A 641 22.62 25.36 20.22
C THR A 641 21.48 25.29 19.18
N GLY A 642 21.79 25.52 17.90
CA GLY A 642 20.81 25.53 16.81
C GLY A 642 21.50 25.48 15.44
N GLY A 643 20.71 25.36 14.37
CA GLY A 643 21.19 25.30 12.98
C GLY A 643 21.63 23.91 12.50
N TYR A 644 21.96 23.82 11.21
CA TYR A 644 22.42 22.60 10.55
C TYR A 644 23.87 22.72 10.07
N ILE A 645 24.68 21.69 10.30
CA ILE A 645 26.04 21.55 9.74
C ILE A 645 25.99 20.39 8.73
N THR A 646 26.18 20.69 7.45
CA THR A 646 25.97 19.72 6.35
C THR A 646 26.91 19.95 5.17
N GLY A 647 27.07 18.94 4.31
CA GLY A 647 27.91 19.05 3.10
C GLY A 647 29.41 18.87 3.36
N GLY A 648 29.79 18.42 4.55
CA GLY A 648 31.12 17.96 4.94
C GLY A 648 31.79 16.98 3.99
N LEU A 649 33.01 17.27 3.57
CA LEU A 649 34.07 16.37 3.08
C LEU A 649 35.27 16.52 4.04
N GLY A 650 35.56 15.48 4.83
CA GLY A 650 36.52 15.52 5.95
C GLY A 650 37.82 16.32 5.74
N ARG A 651 38.33 16.87 6.84
CA ARG A 651 39.53 17.70 6.89
C ARG A 651 40.80 16.90 6.64
N ASN A 652 41.67 17.38 5.74
CA ASN A 652 43.00 16.80 5.49
C ASN A 652 44.08 17.51 6.34
N THR A 653 44.70 16.79 7.27
CA THR A 653 45.78 17.29 8.14
C THR A 653 47.15 16.90 7.59
N GLY A 654 47.53 17.45 6.43
CA GLY A 654 48.90 17.32 5.87
C GLY A 654 49.43 15.88 5.70
N GLY A 655 48.55 14.88 5.54
CA GLY A 655 48.86 13.44 5.47
C GLY A 655 47.81 12.62 4.71
N THR A 656 47.79 11.29 4.85
CA THR A 656 46.83 10.38 4.16
C THR A 656 45.45 10.29 4.81
N TYR A 657 45.21 10.96 5.95
CA TYR A 657 43.96 10.84 6.72
C TYR A 657 43.02 12.01 6.46
N THR A 658 41.71 11.71 6.44
CA THR A 658 40.65 12.73 6.45
C THR A 658 39.74 12.52 7.65
N MET A 659 39.40 13.60 8.36
CA MET A 659 38.73 13.51 9.66
C MET A 659 37.66 14.60 9.82
N GLY A 660 36.54 14.28 10.48
CA GLY A 660 35.57 15.29 10.91
C GLY A 660 34.86 15.95 9.73
N GLY A 661 33.98 15.23 9.04
CA GLY A 661 33.23 15.78 7.90
C GLY A 661 32.41 17.01 8.30
N GLY A 662 31.65 16.92 9.40
CA GLY A 662 30.94 18.08 9.96
C GLY A 662 31.82 18.88 10.92
N VAL A 663 32.40 18.22 11.92
CA VAL A 663 33.20 18.86 12.98
C VAL A 663 34.49 18.08 13.23
N TYR A 664 35.60 18.80 13.24
CA TYR A 664 36.90 18.33 13.71
C TYR A 664 37.29 19.08 14.99
N SER A 665 37.33 18.38 16.13
CA SER A 665 37.66 19.00 17.42
C SER A 665 38.92 18.38 18.04
N ASN A 666 39.94 19.21 18.29
CA ASN A 666 41.11 18.85 19.13
C ASN A 666 41.06 19.52 20.52
N SER A 667 39.96 20.19 20.88
CA SER A 667 39.73 20.79 22.20
C SER A 667 38.27 20.62 22.63
N GLY A 668 37.60 21.65 23.17
CA GLY A 668 36.21 21.58 23.62
C GLY A 668 35.21 21.68 22.48
N PHE A 669 34.28 20.72 22.39
CA PHE A 669 33.08 20.85 21.54
C PHE A 669 31.85 20.45 22.34
N THR A 670 30.89 21.37 22.46
CA THR A 670 29.63 21.16 23.18
C THR A 670 28.46 21.29 22.21
N MET A 671 27.59 20.30 22.20
CA MET A 671 26.34 20.31 21.43
C MET A 671 25.16 20.20 22.39
N GLU A 672 24.40 21.29 22.52
CA GLU A 672 23.16 21.36 23.32
C GLU A 672 21.92 21.30 22.42
N GLY A 673 22.08 21.62 21.13
CA GLY A 673 21.03 21.61 20.12
C GLY A 673 21.63 21.59 18.70
N GLY A 674 20.82 21.92 17.70
CA GLY A 674 21.23 21.88 16.29
C GLY A 674 21.35 20.45 15.72
N THR A 675 21.74 20.36 14.45
CA THR A 675 21.83 19.09 13.71
C THR A 675 23.11 19.01 12.86
N ILE A 676 23.87 17.92 12.99
CA ILE A 676 24.99 17.57 12.10
C ILE A 676 24.52 16.46 11.18
N ILE A 677 24.37 16.75 9.88
CA ILE A 677 23.73 15.83 8.92
C ILE A 677 24.41 15.79 7.56
N GLY A 678 24.42 14.61 6.93
CA GLY A 678 24.81 14.48 5.52
C GLY A 678 26.30 14.75 5.26
N ASN A 679 27.13 14.73 6.30
CA ASN A 679 28.57 14.93 6.16
C ASN A 679 29.24 13.60 5.83
N THR A 680 30.18 13.62 4.89
CA THR A 680 30.85 12.43 4.37
C THR A 680 32.35 12.56 4.51
N VAL A 681 33.03 11.50 4.89
CA VAL A 681 34.50 11.40 4.84
C VAL A 681 34.84 10.20 3.97
N SER A 682 35.25 10.47 2.73
CA SER A 682 35.54 9.45 1.72
C SER A 682 36.81 9.83 0.92
N PRO A 683 38.01 9.68 1.50
CA PRO A 683 39.25 10.01 0.81
C PRO A 683 39.54 9.04 -0.34
N SER A 684 40.19 9.53 -1.39
CA SER A 684 40.67 8.72 -2.53
C SER A 684 41.84 7.79 -2.17
N SER A 685 42.54 8.05 -1.06
CA SER A 685 43.59 7.19 -0.51
C SER A 685 43.77 7.43 1.00
N GLY A 686 43.17 6.58 1.86
CA GLY A 686 43.42 6.55 3.30
C GLY A 686 42.18 6.35 4.20
N ASP A 687 42.37 6.40 5.52
CA ASP A 687 41.29 6.17 6.49
C ASP A 687 40.46 7.45 6.72
N GLY A 688 39.15 7.34 6.53
CA GLY A 688 38.18 8.39 6.79
C GLY A 688 37.40 8.14 8.07
N LYS A 689 37.61 8.99 9.09
CA LYS A 689 37.06 8.80 10.44
C LYS A 689 36.20 9.99 10.88
N GLY A 690 35.10 9.74 11.59
CA GLY A 690 34.27 10.82 12.16
C GLY A 690 33.49 11.57 11.08
N GLY A 691 32.53 10.90 10.43
CA GLY A 691 31.72 11.49 9.37
C GLY A 691 31.00 12.77 9.83
N GLY A 692 30.32 12.70 10.97
CA GLY A 692 29.73 13.84 11.65
C GLY A 692 30.76 14.59 12.48
N VAL A 693 31.29 13.94 13.52
CA VAL A 693 32.22 14.52 14.50
C VAL A 693 33.44 13.62 14.68
N TYR A 694 34.63 14.22 14.57
CA TYR A 694 35.88 13.61 15.02
C TYR A 694 36.30 14.24 16.35
N ALA A 695 36.23 13.46 17.43
CA ALA A 695 36.60 13.87 18.78
C ALA A 695 38.10 13.62 19.01
N GLY A 696 39.00 14.47 18.53
CA GLY A 696 40.45 14.31 18.69
C GLY A 696 40.93 14.30 20.15
N ILE A 697 42.04 14.97 20.49
CA ILE A 697 42.57 14.93 21.88
C ILE A 697 41.74 15.72 22.92
N GLY A 698 40.58 16.21 22.53
CA GLY A 698 39.72 17.10 23.31
C GLY A 698 38.54 16.41 23.99
N THR A 699 37.61 17.22 24.50
CA THR A 699 36.35 16.75 25.08
C THR A 699 35.17 17.13 24.18
N VAL A 700 34.43 16.13 23.73
CA VAL A 700 33.11 16.31 23.11
C VAL A 700 32.04 16.07 24.17
N THR A 701 31.17 17.05 24.39
CA THR A 701 30.03 16.96 25.30
C THR A 701 28.74 17.15 24.51
N MET A 702 27.81 16.20 24.58
CA MET A 702 26.47 16.37 24.03
C MET A 702 25.44 16.32 25.16
N THR A 703 24.69 17.41 25.32
CA THR A 703 23.53 17.50 26.24
C THR A 703 22.21 17.52 25.46
N GLY A 704 22.27 17.67 24.14
CA GLY A 704 21.15 17.68 23.20
C GLY A 704 21.62 17.71 21.75
N GLY A 705 20.69 17.94 20.83
CA GLY A 705 20.98 18.01 19.39
C GLY A 705 21.01 16.66 18.68
N THR A 706 21.22 16.68 17.37
CA THR A 706 21.14 15.47 16.51
C THR A 706 22.35 15.30 15.61
N ILE A 707 22.94 14.11 15.57
CA ILE A 707 23.98 13.69 14.61
C ILE A 707 23.42 12.53 13.78
N THR A 708 23.14 12.77 12.50
CA THR A 708 22.45 11.76 11.67
C THR A 708 22.85 11.74 10.20
N ARG A 709 22.72 10.59 9.53
CA ARG A 709 23.02 10.42 8.09
C ARG A 709 24.41 10.88 7.68
N ASN A 710 25.38 10.80 8.58
CA ASN A 710 26.78 11.07 8.28
C ASN A 710 27.49 9.77 7.89
N ARG A 711 28.51 9.87 7.04
CA ARG A 711 29.21 8.72 6.45
C ARG A 711 30.72 8.83 6.66
N ALA A 712 31.33 7.73 7.06
CA ALA A 712 32.78 7.57 7.13
C ALA A 712 33.21 6.37 6.26
N SER A 713 34.44 6.38 5.72
CA SER A 713 34.96 5.24 4.97
C SER A 713 35.46 4.12 5.88
N THR A 714 35.96 4.43 7.09
CA THR A 714 36.56 3.40 7.96
C THR A 714 35.93 3.27 9.34
N SER A 715 35.56 4.35 10.03
CA SER A 715 34.97 4.25 11.39
C SER A 715 34.28 5.53 11.84
N GLY A 716 33.25 5.40 12.67
CA GLY A 716 32.55 6.52 13.30
C GLY A 716 31.86 7.40 12.27
N GLY A 717 30.87 6.85 11.57
CA GLY A 717 30.02 7.62 10.67
C GLY A 717 29.43 8.83 11.36
N GLY A 718 28.93 8.66 12.60
CA GLY A 718 28.40 9.74 13.43
C GLY A 718 29.51 10.42 14.22
N VAL A 719 29.96 9.77 15.29
CA VAL A 719 31.04 10.24 16.18
C VAL A 719 32.15 9.21 16.21
N TYR A 720 33.40 9.66 16.04
CA TYR A 720 34.59 8.84 16.23
C TYR A 720 35.38 9.32 17.47
N VAL A 721 35.65 8.39 18.40
CA VAL A 721 36.26 8.64 19.71
C VAL A 721 37.63 7.91 19.80
N PRO A 722 38.74 8.55 19.37
CA PRO A 722 40.10 8.03 19.44
C PRO A 722 40.67 7.95 20.86
N ASN A 723 41.82 7.29 20.96
CA ASN A 723 42.65 7.31 22.16
C ASN A 723 43.03 8.74 22.60
N GLY A 724 42.89 9.02 23.91
CA GLY A 724 43.16 10.34 24.50
C GLY A 724 41.97 11.31 24.47
N SER A 725 40.86 10.96 23.80
CA SER A 725 39.64 11.75 23.75
C SER A 725 38.67 11.45 24.91
N THR A 726 37.81 12.41 25.23
CA THR A 726 36.68 12.21 26.15
C THR A 726 35.35 12.51 25.45
N PHE A 727 34.39 11.59 25.54
CA PHE A 727 33.05 11.77 25.01
C PHE A 727 32.01 11.67 26.12
N LYS A 728 31.26 12.76 26.32
CA LYS A 728 30.30 12.91 27.42
C LYS A 728 28.88 13.06 26.89
N LEU A 729 27.94 12.34 27.50
CA LEU A 729 26.52 12.38 27.14
C LEU A 729 25.61 12.71 28.33
N SER A 730 24.58 13.50 28.09
CA SER A 730 23.40 13.68 28.96
C SER A 730 22.24 14.26 28.14
N GLY A 731 21.06 14.40 28.75
CA GLY A 731 19.89 15.03 28.12
C GLY A 731 19.41 14.32 26.86
N ASN A 732 18.95 15.08 25.86
CA ASN A 732 18.31 14.56 24.64
C ASN A 732 19.28 14.49 23.45
N ALA A 733 20.44 13.86 23.63
CA ALA A 733 21.44 13.69 22.58
C ALA A 733 21.01 12.57 21.61
N VAL A 734 20.82 12.88 20.32
CA VAL A 734 20.40 11.90 19.31
C VAL A 734 21.54 11.61 18.33
N ILE A 735 21.96 10.35 18.22
CA ILE A 735 23.02 9.91 17.30
C ILE A 735 22.54 8.66 16.57
N LYS A 736 22.08 8.80 15.33
CA LYS A 736 21.42 7.70 14.60
C LYS A 736 21.60 7.77 13.09
N ASP A 737 21.38 6.65 12.40
CA ASP A 737 21.45 6.55 10.94
C ASP A 737 22.81 6.98 10.34
N ASN A 738 23.89 6.87 11.11
CA ASN A 738 25.23 7.15 10.60
C ASN A 738 25.93 5.87 10.19
N LEU A 739 26.78 5.95 9.16
CA LEU A 739 27.29 4.76 8.47
C LEU A 739 28.81 4.76 8.30
N LYS A 740 29.40 3.57 8.39
CA LYS A 740 30.71 3.22 7.85
C LYS A 740 30.46 2.44 6.56
N GLY A 741 30.65 3.05 5.40
CA GLY A 741 30.22 2.44 4.14
C GLY A 741 28.71 2.15 4.16
N SER A 742 28.31 0.87 4.15
CA SER A 742 26.93 0.40 4.33
C SER A 742 26.56 0.08 5.78
N ASP A 743 27.54 -0.09 6.66
CA ASP A 743 27.33 -0.64 8.00
C ASP A 743 26.99 0.48 8.97
N LYS A 744 26.21 0.18 10.01
CA LYS A 744 25.89 1.16 11.06
C LYS A 744 27.15 1.54 11.82
N SER A 745 27.33 2.84 12.06
CA SER A 745 28.46 3.35 12.85
C SER A 745 28.09 4.71 13.43
N ASN A 746 27.26 4.70 14.46
CA ASN A 746 26.76 5.88 15.14
C ASN A 746 27.83 6.46 16.07
N VAL A 747 28.27 5.71 17.08
CA VAL A 747 29.41 6.06 17.92
C VAL A 747 30.46 4.97 17.82
N TYR A 748 31.65 5.31 17.34
CA TYR A 748 32.77 4.39 17.31
C TYR A 748 33.78 4.74 18.39
N LEU A 749 34.08 3.76 19.25
CA LEU A 749 35.06 3.88 20.33
C LEU A 749 36.31 3.06 20.00
N GLU A 750 37.47 3.73 20.02
CA GLU A 750 38.77 3.08 19.85
C GLU A 750 39.22 2.41 21.17
N ASP A 751 39.79 1.20 21.08
CA ASP A 751 40.30 0.41 22.21
C ASP A 751 39.39 0.40 23.48
N THR A 752 39.90 0.93 24.60
CA THR A 752 39.27 0.91 25.94
C THR A 752 38.47 2.17 26.25
N ARG A 753 38.14 2.98 25.23
CA ARG A 753 37.42 4.23 25.44
C ARG A 753 35.98 3.98 25.88
N LYS A 754 35.55 4.81 26.82
CA LYS A 754 34.20 4.82 27.38
C LYS A 754 33.50 6.13 27.07
N ILE A 755 32.18 6.05 26.97
CA ILE A 755 31.24 7.16 26.99
C ILE A 755 30.97 7.52 28.45
N THR A 756 31.29 8.75 28.84
CA THR A 756 31.01 9.24 30.20
C THR A 756 29.57 9.78 30.26
N VAL A 757 28.68 9.11 30.98
CA VAL A 757 27.29 9.57 31.19
C VAL A 757 27.27 10.54 32.37
N THR A 758 27.06 11.83 32.10
CA THR A 758 27.16 12.89 33.11
C THR A 758 25.81 13.31 33.71
N GLY A 759 24.70 12.80 33.20
CA GLY A 759 23.34 13.08 33.65
C GLY A 759 22.33 12.16 32.99
N ALA A 760 21.04 12.32 33.30
CA ALA A 760 19.97 11.48 32.74
C ALA A 760 19.95 11.58 31.20
N LEU A 761 19.83 10.44 30.52
CA LEU A 761 19.67 10.36 29.06
C LEU A 761 18.19 10.23 28.72
N THR A 762 17.69 11.15 27.90
CA THR A 762 16.27 11.24 27.49
C THR A 762 16.11 11.17 25.97
N ASN A 763 17.12 10.63 25.27
CA ASN A 763 17.10 10.47 23.83
C ASN A 763 15.93 9.57 23.37
N SER A 764 15.29 9.99 22.28
CA SER A 764 14.12 9.29 21.73
C SER A 764 14.45 7.93 21.11
N ASP A 765 15.67 7.78 20.57
CA ASP A 765 16.14 6.57 19.91
C ASP A 765 17.46 6.11 20.55
N PRO A 766 17.68 4.79 20.74
CA PRO A 766 18.93 4.26 21.27
C PRO A 766 20.13 4.65 20.40
N ILE A 767 21.22 5.02 21.05
CA ILE A 767 22.50 5.36 20.40
C ILE A 767 23.24 4.06 20.11
N GLY A 768 23.49 3.80 18.83
CA GLY A 768 24.32 2.68 18.41
C GLY A 768 25.79 2.87 18.78
N VAL A 769 26.42 1.81 19.28
CA VAL A 769 27.84 1.80 19.66
C VAL A 769 28.56 0.69 18.91
N THR A 770 29.72 1.03 18.35
CA THR A 770 30.71 0.08 17.84
C THR A 770 32.00 0.28 18.63
N MET A 771 32.64 -0.82 19.03
CA MET A 771 33.99 -0.78 19.64
C MET A 771 34.99 -1.47 18.74
N GLN A 772 36.24 -1.00 18.75
CA GLN A 772 37.35 -1.74 18.14
C GLN A 772 37.57 -3.10 18.82
N THR A 773 37.41 -3.15 20.15
CA THR A 773 37.42 -4.39 20.93
C THR A 773 36.20 -4.36 21.85
N PRO A 774 35.19 -5.23 21.62
CA PRO A 774 33.99 -5.30 22.45
C PRO A 774 34.33 -5.49 23.93
N GLY A 775 33.64 -4.73 24.78
CA GLY A 775 33.89 -4.68 26.21
C GLY A 775 33.06 -3.58 26.86
N VAL A 776 33.46 -3.15 28.06
CA VAL A 776 32.78 -2.06 28.78
C VAL A 776 32.97 -0.74 28.04
N PHE A 777 31.86 -0.06 27.72
CA PHE A 777 31.85 1.15 26.91
C PHE A 777 31.22 2.36 27.56
N THR A 778 30.69 2.26 28.78
CA THR A 778 30.18 3.43 29.53
C THR A 778 30.84 3.56 30.88
N GLU A 779 30.89 4.79 31.40
CA GLU A 779 31.21 5.09 32.79
C GLU A 779 30.31 6.23 33.31
N GLY A 780 30.09 6.30 34.62
CA GLY A 780 29.28 7.35 35.26
C GLY A 780 27.77 7.04 35.28
N GLY A 781 27.12 7.37 36.40
CA GLY A 781 25.72 6.99 36.64
C GLY A 781 25.54 5.50 36.96
N LYS A 782 24.31 5.00 36.85
CA LYS A 782 23.99 3.57 36.99
C LYS A 782 23.53 3.03 35.66
N ALA A 783 24.23 2.04 35.11
CA ALA A 783 23.91 1.41 33.82
C ALA A 783 22.43 1.04 33.63
N LYS A 784 21.76 0.55 34.67
CA LYS A 784 20.34 0.19 34.62
C LYS A 784 19.42 1.36 34.25
N ASP A 785 19.80 2.58 34.60
CA ASP A 785 18.99 3.77 34.37
C ASP A 785 19.09 4.25 32.91
N TYR A 786 20.12 3.83 32.17
CA TYR A 786 20.38 4.27 30.80
C TYR A 786 20.64 3.14 29.79
N ALA A 787 20.46 1.87 30.16
CA ALA A 787 20.70 0.72 29.28
C ALA A 787 19.90 0.81 27.97
N ALA A 788 18.62 1.19 28.07
CA ALA A 788 17.73 1.34 26.92
C ALA A 788 18.12 2.49 25.97
N ASN A 789 18.99 3.40 26.41
CA ASN A 789 19.46 4.52 25.59
C ASN A 789 20.59 4.11 24.63
N PHE A 790 21.07 2.87 24.69
CA PHE A 790 22.15 2.34 23.85
C PHE A 790 21.75 1.04 23.14
N THR A 791 22.33 0.80 21.97
CA THR A 791 22.28 -0.47 21.24
C THR A 791 23.67 -0.78 20.67
N SER A 792 23.92 -2.03 20.29
CA SER A 792 25.05 -2.34 19.43
C SER A 792 24.75 -1.90 18.00
N ASP A 793 25.74 -1.34 17.31
CA ASP A 793 25.70 -1.16 15.85
C ASP A 793 26.08 -2.46 15.11
N ASP A 794 26.83 -3.35 15.77
CA ASP A 794 27.24 -4.65 15.24
C ASP A 794 26.25 -5.73 15.71
N PRO A 795 25.54 -6.41 14.80
CA PRO A 795 24.54 -7.42 15.16
C PRO A 795 25.13 -8.66 15.86
N ALA A 796 26.44 -8.85 15.83
CA ALA A 796 27.10 -9.93 16.58
C ALA A 796 27.17 -9.67 18.09
N TYR A 797 26.79 -8.47 18.58
CA TYR A 797 26.87 -8.11 19.99
C TYR A 797 25.58 -7.45 20.48
N SER A 798 25.35 -7.56 21.78
CA SER A 798 24.26 -6.91 22.52
C SER A 798 24.81 -6.00 23.62
N VAL A 799 23.99 -5.03 24.03
CA VAL A 799 24.29 -4.17 25.17
C VAL A 799 23.85 -4.89 26.45
N MET A 800 24.82 -5.18 27.32
CA MET A 800 24.58 -5.82 28.61
C MET A 800 24.97 -4.92 29.77
N VAL A 801 24.29 -5.10 30.90
CA VAL A 801 24.63 -4.46 32.17
C VAL A 801 25.76 -5.22 32.86
N ASP A 802 26.85 -4.54 33.18
CA ASP A 802 27.99 -5.05 33.94
C ASP A 802 28.23 -4.17 35.17
N GLY A 803 27.59 -4.52 36.29
CA GLY A 803 27.55 -3.67 37.49
C GLY A 803 26.85 -2.35 37.22
N ASP A 804 27.58 -1.24 37.38
CA ASP A 804 27.11 0.12 37.09
C ASP A 804 27.49 0.60 35.68
N GLU A 805 28.13 -0.26 34.86
CA GLU A 805 28.57 0.06 33.49
C GLU A 805 27.83 -0.80 32.43
N LEU A 806 27.85 -0.39 31.17
CA LEU A 806 27.37 -1.18 30.04
C LEU A 806 28.55 -1.74 29.25
N LYS A 807 28.38 -2.96 28.74
CA LYS A 807 29.34 -3.64 27.86
C LYS A 807 28.68 -4.13 26.57
N LEU A 808 29.47 -4.21 25.50
CA LEU A 808 29.12 -4.97 24.30
C LEU A 808 29.67 -6.38 24.46
N ALA A 809 28.79 -7.39 24.45
CA ALA A 809 29.14 -8.80 24.52
C ALA A 809 28.11 -9.65 23.75
N GLN A 810 28.45 -10.90 23.45
CA GLN A 810 27.52 -11.87 22.84
C GLN A 810 26.56 -12.42 23.89
N GLU A 811 25.27 -12.49 23.57
CA GLU A 811 24.28 -13.14 24.44
C GLU A 811 24.62 -14.63 24.63
N PRO A 812 24.40 -15.19 25.83
CA PRO A 812 24.65 -16.61 26.08
C PRO A 812 23.63 -17.48 25.33
N VAL A 813 24.12 -18.56 24.73
CA VAL A 813 23.29 -19.52 23.97
C VAL A 813 23.08 -20.84 24.72
N ALA A 814 23.92 -21.13 25.71
CA ALA A 814 23.82 -22.34 26.52
C ALA A 814 24.37 -22.10 27.93
N SER A 815 23.95 -22.94 28.86
CA SER A 815 24.49 -22.98 30.22
C SER A 815 24.83 -24.41 30.64
N VAL A 816 25.86 -24.55 31.47
CA VAL A 816 26.25 -25.83 32.07
C VAL A 816 26.04 -25.77 33.57
N THR A 817 25.29 -26.72 34.10
CA THR A 817 25.05 -26.89 35.53
C THR A 817 25.71 -28.19 36.01
N PRO A 818 26.80 -28.11 36.81
CA PRO A 818 27.42 -29.27 37.45
C PRO A 818 26.48 -29.98 38.44
N SER A 819 26.81 -31.21 38.84
CA SER A 819 25.97 -31.98 39.75
C SER A 819 25.92 -31.30 41.13
N GLY A 820 24.80 -30.64 41.45
CA GLY A 820 24.63 -29.86 42.68
C GLY A 820 25.32 -28.48 42.68
N GLY A 821 25.73 -27.98 41.51
CA GLY A 821 26.36 -26.67 41.32
C GLY A 821 25.40 -25.55 40.86
N SER A 822 25.94 -24.38 40.57
CA SER A 822 25.22 -23.26 39.92
C SER A 822 25.50 -23.25 38.42
N ALA A 823 24.53 -22.81 37.62
CA ALA A 823 24.66 -22.70 36.17
C ALA A 823 25.74 -21.66 35.79
N THR A 824 26.57 -22.00 34.80
CA THR A 824 27.48 -21.07 34.14
C THR A 824 27.04 -20.89 32.69
N GLU A 825 26.93 -19.65 32.22
CA GLU A 825 26.45 -19.29 30.88
C GLU A 825 27.60 -19.12 29.89
N TYR A 826 27.37 -19.50 28.63
CA TYR A 826 28.37 -19.50 27.56
C TYR A 826 27.80 -18.85 26.29
N PRO A 827 28.57 -17.99 25.61
CA PRO A 827 28.16 -17.31 24.38
C PRO A 827 28.18 -18.23 23.14
N SER A 828 28.78 -19.42 23.24
CA SER A 828 28.81 -20.40 22.16
C SER A 828 28.52 -21.81 22.69
N LEU A 829 27.87 -22.63 21.84
CA LEU A 829 27.62 -24.04 22.16
C LEU A 829 28.94 -24.82 22.30
N SER A 830 29.97 -24.51 21.51
CA SER A 830 31.29 -25.14 21.60
C SER A 830 31.95 -24.93 22.96
N ASP A 831 31.85 -23.73 23.54
CA ASP A 831 32.41 -23.43 24.86
C ASP A 831 31.61 -24.15 25.96
N ALA A 832 30.29 -24.19 25.83
CA ALA A 832 29.43 -24.95 26.75
C ALA A 832 29.77 -26.45 26.72
N LEU A 833 29.92 -27.03 25.53
CA LEU A 833 30.30 -28.44 25.36
C LEU A 833 31.69 -28.74 25.93
N ALA A 834 32.66 -27.85 25.74
CA ALA A 834 33.99 -27.98 26.33
C ALA A 834 33.96 -27.94 27.88
N ALA A 835 32.99 -27.24 28.47
CA ALA A 835 32.77 -27.20 29.91
C ALA A 835 31.93 -28.38 30.44
N TRP A 836 31.16 -29.06 29.59
CA TRP A 836 30.21 -30.12 29.97
C TRP A 836 30.88 -31.48 30.26
N THR A 837 31.80 -31.49 31.22
CA THR A 837 32.71 -32.62 31.48
C THR A 837 32.32 -33.50 32.66
N GLU A 838 31.59 -32.98 33.66
CA GLU A 838 31.23 -33.71 34.90
C GLU A 838 30.03 -34.68 34.75
N ASP A 839 30.07 -35.84 35.38
CA ASP A 839 28.93 -36.77 35.46
C ASP A 839 27.76 -36.19 36.26
N GLY A 840 26.54 -36.41 35.77
CA GLY A 840 25.31 -35.85 36.32
C GLY A 840 25.07 -34.37 35.97
N SER A 841 25.94 -33.75 35.16
CA SER A 841 25.76 -32.36 34.74
C SER A 841 24.70 -32.19 33.64
N THR A 842 24.07 -31.02 33.63
CA THR A 842 23.07 -30.62 32.64
C THR A 842 23.62 -29.52 31.75
N LEU A 843 23.58 -29.73 30.43
CA LEU A 843 23.71 -28.65 29.44
C LEU A 843 22.30 -28.19 29.07
N LYS A 844 22.01 -26.92 29.31
CA LYS A 844 20.70 -26.32 29.07
C LYS A 844 20.81 -25.20 28.04
N LEU A 845 20.01 -25.27 26.97
CA LEU A 845 20.00 -24.22 25.94
C LEU A 845 19.28 -22.96 26.41
N LEU A 846 19.75 -21.81 25.94
CA LEU A 846 19.20 -20.47 26.21
C LEU A 846 18.79 -19.73 24.93
N ALA A 847 19.16 -20.30 23.77
CA ALA A 847 18.77 -19.86 22.44
C ALA A 847 18.85 -21.06 21.49
N ASP A 848 18.23 -20.95 20.31
CA ASP A 848 18.42 -21.90 19.22
C ASP A 848 19.88 -21.88 18.76
N VAL A 849 20.44 -23.06 18.49
CA VAL A 849 21.86 -23.22 18.16
C VAL A 849 22.06 -24.03 16.89
N GLU A 850 23.06 -23.62 16.11
CA GLU A 850 23.58 -24.38 14.97
C GLU A 850 24.94 -24.98 15.34
N THR A 851 25.20 -26.21 14.90
CA THR A 851 26.50 -26.87 15.07
C THR A 851 26.88 -27.69 13.83
N SER A 852 28.14 -27.64 13.44
CA SER A 852 28.70 -28.53 12.41
C SER A 852 29.34 -29.78 12.99
N ASP A 853 29.55 -29.82 14.32
CA ASP A 853 30.22 -30.90 15.02
C ASP A 853 29.22 -31.75 15.81
N THR A 854 29.42 -33.07 15.83
CA THR A 854 28.61 -34.02 16.60
C THR A 854 28.79 -33.79 18.09
N ILE A 855 27.68 -33.70 18.82
CA ILE A 855 27.65 -33.65 20.28
C ILE A 855 27.98 -35.05 20.82
N SER A 856 29.21 -35.24 21.28
CA SER A 856 29.67 -36.52 21.83
C SER A 856 29.43 -36.58 23.33
N VAL A 857 28.67 -37.58 23.78
CA VAL A 857 28.27 -37.76 25.18
C VAL A 857 29.06 -38.89 25.82
N SER A 858 29.72 -38.61 26.94
CA SER A 858 30.41 -39.59 27.78
C SER A 858 29.89 -39.51 29.22
N GLY A 859 29.90 -40.66 29.93
CA GLY A 859 29.39 -40.74 31.29
C GLY A 859 27.88 -40.44 31.38
N VAL A 860 27.41 -39.92 32.51
CA VAL A 860 25.97 -39.65 32.73
C VAL A 860 25.67 -38.18 32.51
N LYS A 861 24.81 -37.85 31.55
CA LYS A 861 24.64 -36.47 31.07
C LYS A 861 23.18 -36.16 30.74
N THR A 862 22.77 -34.90 30.96
CA THR A 862 21.46 -34.39 30.54
C THR A 862 21.61 -33.24 29.56
N LEU A 863 21.01 -33.34 28.38
CA LEU A 863 20.82 -32.23 27.45
C LEU A 863 19.37 -31.75 27.59
N ASP A 864 19.19 -30.57 28.16
CA ASP A 864 17.91 -29.89 28.31
C ASP A 864 17.74 -28.87 27.18
N LEU A 865 16.83 -29.18 26.25
CA LEU A 865 16.52 -28.30 25.13
C LEU A 865 15.87 -26.99 25.59
N ASN A 866 15.19 -26.98 26.74
CA ASN A 866 14.63 -25.79 27.38
C ASN A 866 14.00 -24.79 26.39
N GLY A 867 13.08 -25.20 25.53
CA GLY A 867 12.48 -24.20 24.65
C GLY A 867 13.23 -23.94 23.33
N HIS A 868 14.33 -24.65 23.06
CA HIS A 868 15.24 -24.34 21.95
C HIS A 868 15.66 -25.55 21.10
N GLY A 869 15.95 -25.29 19.83
CA GLY A 869 16.39 -26.29 18.86
C GLY A 869 17.91 -26.40 18.73
N VAL A 870 18.37 -27.59 18.34
CA VAL A 870 19.72 -27.85 17.85
C VAL A 870 19.64 -28.26 16.39
N MET A 871 20.26 -27.47 15.52
CA MET A 871 20.35 -27.76 14.09
C MET A 871 21.79 -28.16 13.72
N TYR A 872 21.94 -29.37 13.18
CA TYR A 872 23.23 -29.84 12.69
C TYR A 872 23.43 -29.49 11.22
N THR A 873 24.50 -28.76 10.92
CA THR A 873 24.86 -28.29 9.56
C THR A 873 26.06 -29.06 8.98
N GLY A 874 26.52 -30.11 9.66
CA GLY A 874 27.59 -30.97 9.19
C GLY A 874 27.13 -31.87 8.03
N SER A 875 28.04 -32.18 7.12
CA SER A 875 27.70 -32.91 5.88
C SER A 875 27.41 -34.41 6.09
N ASN A 876 28.04 -35.03 7.09
CA ASN A 876 27.81 -36.42 7.49
C ASN A 876 27.97 -36.55 9.01
N GLY A 877 27.12 -37.33 9.67
CA GLY A 877 27.23 -37.63 11.10
C GLY A 877 25.91 -37.48 11.85
N SER A 878 25.87 -37.98 13.09
CA SER A 878 24.71 -37.82 13.97
C SER A 878 24.79 -36.52 14.74
N VAL A 879 23.65 -35.92 15.10
CA VAL A 879 23.64 -34.69 15.92
C VAL A 879 24.22 -34.98 17.30
N VAL A 880 23.80 -36.10 17.89
CA VAL A 880 24.28 -36.58 19.19
C VAL A 880 24.73 -38.04 19.08
N THR A 881 25.89 -38.35 19.67
CA THR A 881 26.38 -39.73 19.84
C THR A 881 26.61 -40.06 21.31
N VAL A 882 26.21 -41.27 21.72
CA VAL A 882 26.44 -41.79 23.07
C VAL A 882 27.58 -42.80 23.04
N ALA A 883 28.59 -42.58 23.88
CA ALA A 883 29.76 -43.44 23.99
C ALA A 883 29.49 -44.70 24.84
N GLU A 884 30.45 -45.65 24.82
CA GLU A 884 30.43 -46.85 25.66
C GLU A 884 30.27 -46.50 27.15
N ASN A 885 29.41 -47.22 27.85
CA ASN A 885 29.03 -46.97 29.26
C ASN A 885 28.45 -45.57 29.57
N ALA A 886 28.00 -44.81 28.55
CA ALA A 886 27.41 -43.49 28.76
C ALA A 886 25.87 -43.53 28.80
N THR A 887 25.27 -42.56 29.49
CA THR A 887 23.82 -42.35 29.53
C THR A 887 23.50 -40.91 29.18
N LEU A 888 22.74 -40.72 28.10
CA LEU A 888 22.18 -39.43 27.73
C LEU A 888 20.71 -39.36 28.12
N THR A 889 20.34 -38.36 28.93
CA THR A 889 18.95 -37.93 29.07
C THR A 889 18.69 -36.74 28.17
N LEU A 890 17.78 -36.90 27.21
CA LEU A 890 17.20 -35.82 26.44
C LEU A 890 15.93 -35.34 27.16
N ALA A 891 15.96 -34.08 27.56
CA ALA A 891 14.89 -33.40 28.25
C ALA A 891 14.52 -32.12 27.52
N ASP A 892 13.30 -31.67 27.78
CA ASP A 892 12.82 -30.38 27.32
C ASP A 892 11.97 -29.79 28.44
N SER A 893 12.62 -29.01 29.30
CA SER A 893 11.99 -28.48 30.51
C SER A 893 10.99 -27.36 30.25
N ASP A 894 11.05 -26.72 29.08
CA ASP A 894 10.06 -25.74 28.61
C ASP A 894 9.29 -26.31 27.42
N THR A 895 8.10 -26.83 27.70
CA THR A 895 7.23 -27.48 26.70
C THR A 895 6.31 -26.49 25.97
N ALA A 896 6.53 -25.16 26.11
CA ALA A 896 5.64 -24.16 25.53
C ALA A 896 5.70 -24.11 23.99
N THR A 897 6.84 -24.49 23.41
CA THR A 897 7.11 -24.49 21.97
C THR A 897 7.57 -25.87 21.48
N THR A 898 7.72 -26.06 20.17
CA THR A 898 8.16 -27.34 19.58
C THR A 898 9.67 -27.30 19.39
N HIS A 899 10.43 -28.15 20.11
CA HIS A 899 11.90 -28.13 20.11
C HIS A 899 12.48 -29.36 19.47
N TYR A 900 13.44 -29.16 18.58
CA TYR A 900 13.96 -30.23 17.75
C TYR A 900 15.46 -30.45 17.91
N ILE A 901 15.84 -31.71 17.79
CA ILE A 901 17.16 -32.11 17.29
C ILE A 901 16.95 -32.45 15.81
N THR A 902 17.60 -31.70 14.90
CA THR A 902 17.44 -31.88 13.45
C THR A 902 18.76 -31.83 12.69
N LEU A 903 18.78 -32.47 11.53
CA LEU A 903 19.79 -32.27 10.50
C LEU A 903 19.33 -31.16 9.54
N ASP A 904 20.28 -30.46 8.92
CA ASP A 904 19.99 -29.60 7.78
C ASP A 904 19.48 -30.42 6.57
N ALA A 905 18.89 -29.75 5.58
CA ALA A 905 18.31 -30.41 4.41
C ALA A 905 19.33 -31.20 3.55
N ASN A 906 20.63 -31.05 3.81
CA ASN A 906 21.72 -31.67 3.06
C ASN A 906 22.46 -32.76 3.87
N GLY A 907 22.25 -32.84 5.18
CA GLY A 907 22.96 -33.73 6.10
C GLY A 907 22.44 -35.17 6.03
N ARG A 908 23.34 -36.14 5.84
CA ARG A 908 23.05 -37.58 6.01
C ARG A 908 23.49 -38.02 7.41
N GLY A 909 22.57 -38.60 8.19
CA GLY A 909 22.81 -38.85 9.60
C GLY A 909 21.58 -39.26 10.40
N MET A 910 21.81 -39.51 11.68
CA MET A 910 20.79 -39.81 12.67
C MET A 910 20.64 -38.65 13.64
N ALA A 911 19.42 -38.38 14.12
CA ALA A 911 19.25 -37.33 15.11
C ALA A 911 19.92 -37.71 16.44
N VAL A 912 19.82 -38.99 16.86
CA VAL A 912 20.52 -39.52 18.04
C VAL A 912 21.03 -40.92 17.76
N SER A 913 22.30 -41.21 18.08
CA SER A 913 22.89 -42.53 17.85
C SER A 913 23.61 -43.06 19.09
N ASP A 914 23.21 -44.26 19.54
CA ASP A 914 23.97 -45.06 20.50
C ASP A 914 24.86 -46.07 19.75
N THR A 915 26.12 -45.70 19.54
CA THR A 915 27.08 -46.51 18.77
C THR A 915 27.71 -47.65 19.58
N ALA A 916 27.40 -47.77 20.87
CA ALA A 916 28.01 -48.75 21.76
C ALA A 916 27.00 -49.82 22.18
N SER A 917 27.49 -51.05 22.43
CA SER A 917 26.62 -52.16 22.85
C SER A 917 26.02 -52.01 24.26
N ASP A 918 26.49 -51.04 25.04
CA ASP A 918 26.13 -50.81 26.44
C ASP A 918 25.75 -49.35 26.75
N GLY A 919 25.60 -48.51 25.73
CA GLY A 919 25.12 -47.14 25.90
C GLY A 919 23.64 -47.09 26.27
N ALA A 920 23.21 -45.95 26.80
CA ALA A 920 21.82 -45.71 27.17
C ALA A 920 21.32 -44.34 26.71
N ILE A 921 20.24 -44.33 25.95
CA ILE A 921 19.48 -43.12 25.61
C ILE A 921 18.18 -43.12 26.41
N LYS A 922 17.88 -42.00 27.07
CA LYS A 922 16.59 -41.75 27.70
C LYS A 922 15.97 -40.49 27.15
N VAL A 923 14.74 -40.58 26.63
CA VAL A 923 13.97 -39.42 26.15
C VAL A 923 12.79 -39.17 27.09
N THR A 924 12.70 -37.95 27.60
CA THR A 924 11.62 -37.51 28.52
C THR A 924 10.75 -36.40 27.94
N GLY A 925 11.24 -35.68 26.93
CA GLY A 925 10.56 -34.57 26.25
C GLY A 925 11.29 -34.16 24.97
N GLY A 926 10.73 -33.19 24.23
CA GLY A 926 11.27 -32.69 22.97
C GLY A 926 10.93 -33.54 21.73
N TYR A 927 11.38 -33.06 20.56
CA TYR A 927 11.17 -33.69 19.26
C TYR A 927 12.50 -34.13 18.63
N ILE A 928 12.51 -35.34 18.09
CA ILE A 928 13.61 -35.90 17.30
C ILE A 928 13.10 -35.98 15.85
N THR A 929 13.64 -35.16 14.95
CA THR A 929 13.08 -34.96 13.60
C THR A 929 14.15 -34.69 12.56
N GLY A 930 13.78 -34.76 11.28
CA GLY A 930 14.65 -34.39 10.16
C GLY A 930 15.77 -35.38 9.88
N GLY A 931 15.79 -36.52 10.58
CA GLY A 931 16.67 -37.63 10.31
C GLY A 931 16.54 -38.14 8.87
N LEU A 932 17.66 -38.37 8.19
CA LEU A 932 17.70 -38.96 6.84
C LEU A 932 18.35 -40.36 6.80
N GLY A 933 18.80 -40.86 7.95
CA GLY A 933 19.52 -42.13 8.10
C GLY A 933 20.99 -42.02 7.66
N SER A 934 21.81 -42.99 8.07
CA SER A 934 23.23 -43.07 7.68
C SER A 934 23.64 -44.45 7.18
N LYS A 935 24.65 -44.49 6.30
CA LYS A 935 25.37 -45.71 5.92
C LYS A 935 26.41 -46.05 6.99
N GLU A 936 26.34 -47.21 7.64
CA GLU A 936 27.47 -47.73 8.44
C GLU A 936 28.62 -48.19 7.53
N TYR A 937 28.35 -48.73 6.33
CA TYR A 937 29.35 -49.18 5.36
C TYR A 937 28.89 -49.04 3.89
N SER A 938 29.84 -48.88 2.95
CA SER A 938 29.55 -48.69 1.52
C SER A 938 28.81 -49.89 0.92
N GLY A 939 27.55 -49.70 0.53
CA GLY A 939 26.68 -50.71 -0.10
C GLY A 939 25.75 -51.48 0.85
N GLY A 940 25.65 -51.10 2.13
CA GLY A 940 24.67 -51.65 3.09
C GLY A 940 23.39 -50.80 3.22
N PRO A 941 22.36 -51.28 3.94
CA PRO A 941 21.09 -50.57 4.13
C PRO A 941 21.29 -49.24 4.87
N ILE A 942 20.37 -48.30 4.65
CA ILE A 942 20.35 -47.03 5.39
C ILE A 942 19.51 -47.21 6.66
N GLN A 943 20.17 -47.08 7.80
CA GLN A 943 19.66 -47.48 9.12
C GLN A 943 19.29 -46.26 9.96
N GLY A 944 18.14 -46.34 10.63
CA GLY A 944 17.72 -45.45 11.72
C GLY A 944 17.73 -43.98 11.33
N ALA A 945 16.61 -43.41 10.91
CA ALA A 945 16.62 -41.97 10.63
C ALA A 945 16.51 -41.12 11.90
N GLY A 946 15.62 -41.48 12.83
CA GLY A 946 15.49 -40.79 14.12
C GLY A 946 16.54 -41.23 15.14
N VAL A 947 16.42 -42.47 15.64
CA VAL A 947 17.22 -43.00 16.76
C VAL A 947 17.86 -44.36 16.44
N PHE A 948 19.16 -44.49 16.70
CA PHE A 948 19.92 -45.75 16.61
C PHE A 948 20.03 -46.34 18.00
N VAL A 949 19.81 -47.63 18.12
CA VAL A 949 19.94 -48.31 19.41
C VAL A 949 20.84 -49.53 19.23
N SER A 950 22.06 -49.45 19.74
CA SER A 950 22.97 -50.59 19.89
C SER A 950 23.18 -51.06 21.34
N GLY A 951 22.77 -50.29 22.35
CA GLY A 951 22.65 -50.72 23.75
C GLY A 951 21.20 -50.69 24.24
N SER A 952 20.80 -49.58 24.85
CA SER A 952 19.46 -49.43 25.44
C SER A 952 18.82 -48.08 25.14
N PHE A 953 17.53 -48.10 24.80
CA PHE A 953 16.74 -46.90 24.58
C PHE A 953 15.46 -46.94 25.42
N THR A 954 15.22 -45.89 26.21
CA THR A 954 13.97 -45.71 26.97
C THR A 954 13.27 -44.42 26.58
N MET A 955 12.04 -44.53 26.13
CA MET A 955 11.16 -43.40 25.84
C MET A 955 10.08 -43.28 26.92
N GLU A 956 10.19 -42.28 27.79
CA GLU A 956 9.18 -41.94 28.80
C GLU A 956 8.19 -40.88 28.28
N GLY A 957 8.61 -40.12 27.27
CA GLY A 957 7.88 -39.00 26.68
C GLY A 957 8.55 -38.52 25.39
N GLY A 958 8.22 -37.30 24.95
CA GLY A 958 8.75 -36.73 23.70
C GLY A 958 8.12 -37.31 22.44
N SER A 959 8.64 -36.91 21.28
CA SER A 959 8.16 -37.35 19.97
C SER A 959 9.30 -37.63 19.00
N ILE A 960 9.26 -38.78 18.32
CA ILE A 960 10.13 -39.10 17.19
C ILE A 960 9.28 -38.93 15.93
N VAL A 961 9.55 -37.88 15.14
CA VAL A 961 8.64 -37.43 14.08
C VAL A 961 9.33 -37.12 12.76
N GLY A 962 8.69 -37.50 11.65
CA GLY A 962 9.06 -37.01 10.32
C GLY A 962 10.43 -37.48 9.82
N ASN A 963 11.02 -38.48 10.46
CA ASN A 963 12.32 -39.02 10.09
C ASN A 963 12.17 -39.98 8.90
N THR A 964 13.10 -39.95 7.95
CA THR A 964 13.04 -40.77 6.73
C THR A 964 14.31 -41.59 6.56
N ALA A 965 14.26 -42.90 6.79
CA ALA A 965 15.32 -43.82 6.43
C ALA A 965 15.17 -44.18 4.94
N LYS A 966 15.93 -43.51 4.07
CA LYS A 966 15.84 -43.71 2.62
C LYS A 966 17.05 -44.49 2.11
N GLY A 967 16.83 -45.68 1.57
CA GLY A 967 17.86 -46.47 0.90
C GLY A 967 18.45 -45.77 -0.33
N ASP A 968 19.70 -46.11 -0.66
CA ASP A 968 20.41 -45.66 -1.86
C ASP A 968 21.08 -46.87 -2.57
N GLU A 969 21.26 -46.78 -3.88
CA GLU A 969 21.97 -47.81 -4.67
C GLU A 969 21.30 -49.21 -4.62
N ASN A 970 19.97 -49.27 -4.62
CA ASN A 970 19.17 -50.48 -4.34
C ASN A 970 19.20 -50.95 -2.87
N GLY A 971 19.62 -50.11 -1.94
CA GLY A 971 19.60 -50.40 -0.51
C GLY A 971 18.21 -50.30 0.10
N ASP A 972 18.04 -51.00 1.22
CA ASP A 972 16.82 -50.96 2.03
C ASP A 972 16.78 -49.70 2.91
N GLY A 973 15.58 -49.24 3.22
CA GLY A 973 15.34 -48.25 4.27
C GLY A 973 14.80 -48.94 5.52
N GLU A 974 15.50 -48.82 6.64
CA GLU A 974 15.17 -49.55 7.87
C GLU A 974 15.00 -48.61 9.08
N GLY A 975 13.88 -48.75 9.79
CA GLY A 975 13.65 -48.02 11.05
C GLY A 975 13.53 -46.51 10.83
N GLY A 976 12.45 -46.07 10.17
CA GLY A 976 12.22 -44.66 9.89
C GLY A 976 12.30 -43.80 11.15
N GLY A 977 11.66 -44.24 12.24
CA GLY A 977 11.78 -43.59 13.55
C GLY A 977 12.93 -44.16 14.38
N VAL A 978 12.85 -45.45 14.72
CA VAL A 978 13.78 -46.14 15.62
C VAL A 978 14.31 -47.41 14.97
N TYR A 979 15.62 -47.63 15.06
CA TYR A 979 16.29 -48.85 14.59
C TYR A 979 17.07 -49.50 15.73
N VAL A 980 16.70 -50.73 16.10
CA VAL A 980 17.21 -51.46 17.28
C VAL A 980 17.97 -52.70 16.82
N VAL A 981 19.23 -52.85 17.21
CA VAL A 981 20.11 -53.95 16.74
C VAL A 981 21.09 -54.46 17.79
N ASN A 982 21.88 -55.48 17.47
CA ASN A 982 23.01 -55.95 18.30
C ASN A 982 22.61 -56.48 19.69
N ASN A 983 21.48 -57.18 19.81
CA ASN A 983 20.91 -57.63 21.09
C ASN A 983 20.48 -56.48 22.02
N SER A 984 20.01 -55.38 21.44
CA SER A 984 19.57 -54.21 22.19
C SER A 984 18.16 -54.32 22.75
N ALA A 985 17.84 -53.40 23.66
CA ALA A 985 16.49 -53.24 24.19
C ALA A 985 15.95 -51.82 23.93
N PHE A 986 14.77 -51.75 23.33
CA PHE A 986 13.96 -50.55 23.30
C PHE A 986 12.75 -50.70 24.24
N THR A 987 12.58 -49.76 25.17
CA THR A 987 11.40 -49.66 26.05
C THR A 987 10.67 -48.35 25.81
N MET A 988 9.38 -48.43 25.47
CA MET A 988 8.50 -47.28 25.31
C MET A 988 7.43 -47.29 26.41
N ASN A 989 7.55 -46.41 27.39
CA ASN A 989 6.57 -46.22 28.45
C ASN A 989 5.58 -45.08 28.14
N GLY A 990 5.96 -44.17 27.23
CA GLY A 990 5.16 -43.02 26.82
C GLY A 990 5.73 -42.35 25.58
N GLY A 991 5.16 -41.20 25.20
CA GLY A 991 5.55 -40.45 24.02
C GLY A 991 4.96 -40.98 22.70
N THR A 992 5.42 -40.42 21.59
CA THR A 992 4.87 -40.67 20.25
C THR A 992 5.95 -40.96 19.20
N ILE A 993 5.78 -42.00 18.39
CA ILE A 993 6.57 -42.24 17.17
C ILE A 993 5.63 -42.03 15.99
N THR A 994 5.80 -40.93 15.25
CA THR A 994 4.80 -40.54 14.23
C THR A 994 5.36 -40.01 12.93
N ALA A 995 4.65 -40.27 11.82
CA ALA A 995 4.99 -39.73 10.50
C ALA A 995 6.42 -40.05 10.03
N ASN A 996 7.03 -41.11 10.57
CA ASN A 996 8.34 -41.57 10.13
C ASN A 996 8.19 -42.49 8.91
N THR A 997 9.21 -42.53 8.06
CA THR A 997 9.18 -43.26 6.81
C THR A 997 10.41 -44.15 6.66
N ALA A 998 10.19 -45.43 6.44
CA ALA A 998 11.21 -46.35 5.92
C ALA A 998 10.96 -46.48 4.40
N LYS A 999 11.95 -46.12 3.59
CA LYS A 999 11.81 -46.04 2.12
C LYS A 999 12.96 -46.76 1.41
N GLY A 1000 12.65 -47.86 0.74
CA GLY A 1000 13.58 -48.50 -0.19
C GLY A 1000 13.82 -47.67 -1.46
N ASP A 1001 14.99 -47.87 -2.06
CA ASP A 1001 15.29 -47.37 -3.43
C ASP A 1001 14.63 -48.26 -4.51
N GLU A 1002 14.89 -48.07 -5.81
CA GLU A 1002 14.23 -48.80 -6.92
C GLU A 1002 13.96 -50.30 -6.68
N ASN A 1003 14.95 -51.03 -6.13
CA ASN A 1003 14.85 -52.46 -5.79
C ASN A 1003 14.97 -52.75 -4.28
N GLY A 1004 15.05 -51.72 -3.44
CA GLY A 1004 15.21 -51.87 -2.00
C GLY A 1004 13.88 -52.00 -1.28
N ASP A 1005 13.90 -52.66 -0.13
CA ASP A 1005 12.76 -52.81 0.76
C ASP A 1005 12.64 -51.62 1.73
N GLY A 1006 11.44 -51.42 2.28
CA GLY A 1006 11.17 -50.48 3.36
C GLY A 1006 10.63 -51.22 4.58
N TYR A 1007 11.40 -51.26 5.66
CA TYR A 1007 11.07 -52.03 6.87
C TYR A 1007 10.93 -51.14 8.10
N GLY A 1008 9.81 -51.28 8.81
CA GLY A 1008 9.62 -50.63 10.11
C GLY A 1008 9.53 -49.12 9.97
N GLY A 1009 8.42 -48.63 9.40
CA GLY A 1009 8.23 -47.19 9.18
C GLY A 1009 8.39 -46.39 10.48
N GLY A 1010 7.83 -46.91 11.58
CA GLY A 1010 8.06 -46.39 12.92
C GLY A 1010 9.27 -47.02 13.60
N VAL A 1011 9.21 -48.34 13.83
CA VAL A 1011 10.21 -49.09 14.59
C VAL A 1011 10.66 -50.32 13.80
N TYR A 1012 11.98 -50.52 13.72
CA TYR A 1012 12.61 -51.74 13.25
C TYR A 1012 13.37 -52.40 14.40
N VAL A 1013 13.10 -53.69 14.66
CA VAL A 1013 13.81 -54.50 15.67
C VAL A 1013 14.55 -55.62 14.95
N GLY A 1014 15.87 -55.50 14.91
CA GLY A 1014 16.77 -56.48 14.31
C GLY A 1014 17.02 -57.70 15.20
N ASN A 1015 17.93 -58.56 14.71
CA ASN A 1015 18.20 -59.88 15.28
C ASN A 1015 18.45 -59.84 16.80
N ASP A 1016 17.82 -60.79 17.50
CA ASP A 1016 17.95 -61.02 18.94
C ASP A 1016 17.70 -59.78 19.83
N SER A 1017 17.11 -58.73 19.26
CA SER A 1017 16.79 -57.48 19.96
C SER A 1017 15.34 -57.48 20.43
N THR A 1018 15.05 -56.65 21.43
CA THR A 1018 13.73 -56.63 22.08
C THR A 1018 13.09 -55.25 22.02
N PHE A 1019 11.78 -55.24 21.82
CA PHE A 1019 10.96 -54.05 21.99
C PHE A 1019 9.87 -54.32 23.03
N THR A 1020 9.79 -53.47 24.05
CA THR A 1020 8.71 -53.49 25.05
C THR A 1020 7.95 -52.18 25.01
N MET A 1021 6.64 -52.25 24.76
CA MET A 1021 5.73 -51.10 24.78
C MET A 1021 4.78 -51.21 25.97
N ASN A 1022 4.95 -50.33 26.96
CA ASN A 1022 4.11 -50.24 28.15
C ASN A 1022 3.14 -49.04 28.09
N GLY A 1023 3.14 -48.29 26.98
CA GLY A 1023 2.34 -47.10 26.77
C GLY A 1023 2.81 -46.31 25.55
N GLY A 1024 2.19 -45.17 25.31
CA GLY A 1024 2.50 -44.28 24.18
C GLY A 1024 1.83 -44.67 22.86
N THR A 1025 2.25 -44.05 21.77
CA THR A 1025 1.60 -44.18 20.45
C THR A 1025 2.59 -44.31 19.30
N ILE A 1026 2.40 -45.31 18.43
CA ILE A 1026 3.11 -45.45 17.15
C ILE A 1026 2.08 -45.20 16.04
N THR A 1027 2.15 -44.04 15.38
CA THR A 1027 1.08 -43.63 14.46
C THR A 1027 1.53 -42.97 13.17
N ALA A 1028 0.74 -43.11 12.10
CA ALA A 1028 1.00 -42.43 10.82
C ALA A 1028 2.38 -42.71 10.21
N ASN A 1029 3.06 -43.79 10.61
CA ASN A 1029 4.34 -44.16 10.04
C ASN A 1029 4.15 -44.96 8.75
N THR A 1030 5.14 -44.91 7.86
CA THR A 1030 5.05 -45.49 6.52
C THR A 1030 6.24 -46.40 6.23
N ALA A 1031 5.97 -47.66 5.88
CA ALA A 1031 6.93 -48.57 5.29
C ALA A 1031 6.67 -48.67 3.78
N LYS A 1032 7.62 -48.22 2.97
CA LYS A 1032 7.48 -48.11 1.52
C LYS A 1032 8.65 -48.78 0.80
N GLY A 1033 8.39 -49.88 0.11
CA GLY A 1033 9.35 -50.49 -0.79
C GLY A 1033 9.58 -49.65 -2.06
N GLY A 1034 10.64 -50.02 -2.79
CA GLY A 1034 10.92 -49.58 -4.15
C GLY A 1034 9.85 -49.99 -5.17
N GLU A 1035 10.15 -49.81 -6.46
CA GLU A 1035 9.29 -50.32 -7.53
C GLU A 1035 9.18 -51.85 -7.48
N ASN A 1036 10.28 -52.52 -7.11
CA ASN A 1036 10.36 -53.98 -6.99
C ASN A 1036 10.56 -54.46 -5.54
N GLY A 1037 10.58 -53.55 -4.57
CA GLY A 1037 10.80 -53.85 -3.16
C GLY A 1037 9.51 -53.91 -2.35
N ASN A 1038 9.58 -54.55 -1.19
CA ASN A 1038 8.49 -54.71 -0.25
C ASN A 1038 8.45 -53.56 0.75
N GLY A 1039 7.26 -53.09 1.12
CA GLY A 1039 7.08 -52.23 2.29
C GLY A 1039 6.37 -53.01 3.38
N GLN A 1040 7.06 -53.30 4.49
CA GLN A 1040 6.54 -54.16 5.55
C GLN A 1040 6.67 -53.53 6.94
N GLY A 1041 5.64 -53.72 7.78
CA GLY A 1041 5.64 -53.19 9.14
C GLY A 1041 5.57 -51.67 9.15
N GLY A 1042 4.43 -51.11 8.70
CA GLY A 1042 4.24 -49.65 8.64
C GLY A 1042 4.49 -48.99 9.99
N GLY A 1043 3.99 -49.61 11.07
CA GLY A 1043 4.30 -49.24 12.44
C GLY A 1043 5.58 -49.92 12.93
N VAL A 1044 5.52 -51.25 13.06
CA VAL A 1044 6.59 -52.07 13.65
C VAL A 1044 6.96 -53.23 12.72
N TYR A 1045 8.25 -53.39 12.46
CA TYR A 1045 8.84 -54.56 11.81
C TYR A 1045 9.86 -55.20 12.75
N PHE A 1046 9.87 -56.53 12.84
CA PHE A 1046 10.90 -57.23 13.59
C PHE A 1046 11.21 -58.62 13.02
N VAL A 1047 12.46 -59.05 13.18
CA VAL A 1047 13.00 -60.20 12.45
C VAL A 1047 14.07 -61.00 13.22
N THR A 1048 14.20 -62.29 12.87
CA THR A 1048 15.21 -63.25 13.34
C THR A 1048 15.31 -63.33 14.87
N SER A 1049 14.42 -64.10 15.49
CA SER A 1049 14.38 -64.29 16.97
C SER A 1049 14.12 -63.01 17.78
N GLY A 1050 13.80 -61.88 17.13
CA GLY A 1050 13.36 -60.67 17.80
C GLY A 1050 12.03 -60.87 18.54
N ALA A 1051 11.85 -60.16 19.65
CA ALA A 1051 10.64 -60.22 20.45
C ALA A 1051 10.03 -58.82 20.64
N PHE A 1052 8.73 -58.71 20.35
CA PHE A 1052 7.95 -57.52 20.66
C PHE A 1052 6.90 -57.86 21.73
N THR A 1053 6.94 -57.17 22.86
CA THR A 1053 5.92 -57.27 23.92
C THR A 1053 5.17 -55.94 24.05
N MET A 1054 3.85 -55.97 23.86
CA MET A 1054 2.97 -54.82 24.04
C MET A 1054 2.08 -55.07 25.26
N ASN A 1055 2.29 -54.29 26.32
CA ASN A 1055 1.53 -54.36 27.56
C ASN A 1055 0.44 -53.28 27.67
N ASP A 1056 0.56 -52.20 26.90
CA ASP A 1056 -0.43 -51.13 26.74
C ASP A 1056 0.01 -50.25 25.54
N GLY A 1057 -0.78 -49.24 25.18
CA GLY A 1057 -0.48 -48.26 24.14
C GLY A 1057 -1.26 -48.47 22.85
N THR A 1058 -0.88 -47.75 21.79
CA THR A 1058 -1.61 -47.77 20.52
C THR A 1058 -0.68 -47.79 19.31
N ILE A 1059 -0.92 -48.71 18.38
CA ILE A 1059 -0.31 -48.75 17.04
C ILE A 1059 -1.41 -48.43 16.04
N SER A 1060 -1.40 -47.22 15.46
CA SER A 1060 -2.53 -46.76 14.65
C SER A 1060 -2.21 -45.98 13.39
N GLY A 1061 -3.07 -46.06 12.37
CA GLY A 1061 -2.92 -45.19 11.19
C GLY A 1061 -1.60 -45.40 10.42
N ASN A 1062 -0.87 -46.49 10.68
CA ASN A 1062 0.38 -46.78 9.99
C ASN A 1062 0.10 -47.45 8.64
N THR A 1063 1.01 -47.28 7.68
CA THR A 1063 0.82 -47.73 6.29
C THR A 1063 2.01 -48.57 5.82
N ALA A 1064 1.74 -49.72 5.24
CA ALA A 1064 2.73 -50.57 4.57
C ALA A 1064 2.37 -50.73 3.08
N SER A 1065 3.35 -50.53 2.19
CA SER A 1065 3.10 -50.69 0.74
C SER A 1065 2.95 -52.15 0.30
N THR A 1066 3.19 -53.11 1.20
CA THR A 1066 2.95 -54.54 0.99
C THR A 1066 2.15 -55.10 2.16
N ASP A 1067 2.80 -55.49 3.27
CA ASP A 1067 2.16 -56.30 4.32
C ASP A 1067 2.39 -55.74 5.73
N GLY A 1068 1.48 -56.03 6.66
CA GLY A 1068 1.64 -55.65 8.06
C GLY A 1068 1.59 -54.13 8.25
N GLY A 1069 0.43 -53.53 7.98
CA GLY A 1069 0.25 -52.07 8.08
C GLY A 1069 0.61 -51.56 9.48
N GLY A 1070 0.14 -52.26 10.52
CA GLY A 1070 0.54 -52.03 11.91
C GLY A 1070 1.83 -52.76 12.26
N VAL A 1071 1.78 -54.09 12.28
CA VAL A 1071 2.87 -54.96 12.75
C VAL A 1071 3.15 -56.08 11.74
N TYR A 1072 4.43 -56.33 11.44
CA TYR A 1072 4.87 -57.45 10.62
C TYR A 1072 5.79 -58.38 11.43
N VAL A 1073 5.40 -59.66 11.53
CA VAL A 1073 6.07 -60.69 12.33
C VAL A 1073 6.57 -61.81 11.41
N THR A 1074 7.89 -62.05 11.37
CA THR A 1074 8.49 -63.06 10.49
C THR A 1074 9.75 -63.70 11.06
N ASN A 1075 10.14 -64.86 10.52
CA ASN A 1075 11.39 -65.58 10.79
C ASN A 1075 11.58 -65.97 12.27
N ASP A 1076 10.73 -66.87 12.77
CA ASP A 1076 10.74 -67.40 14.14
C ASP A 1076 10.61 -66.33 15.25
N CYS A 1077 9.94 -65.22 14.93
CA CYS A 1077 9.73 -64.11 15.86
C CYS A 1077 8.45 -64.28 16.70
N THR A 1078 8.38 -63.58 17.84
CA THR A 1078 7.19 -63.57 18.70
C THR A 1078 6.68 -62.16 18.95
N PHE A 1079 5.41 -61.91 18.60
CA PHE A 1079 4.64 -60.76 19.10
C PHE A 1079 3.79 -61.21 20.29
N THR A 1080 3.95 -60.63 21.47
CA THR A 1080 3.03 -60.82 22.60
C THR A 1080 2.27 -59.53 22.88
N MET A 1081 0.94 -59.58 22.81
CA MET A 1081 0.05 -58.45 23.15
C MET A 1081 -0.77 -58.81 24.39
N ASN A 1082 -0.46 -58.15 25.51
CA ASN A 1082 -1.11 -58.32 26.80
C ASN A 1082 -2.20 -57.28 27.06
N ASP A 1083 -2.18 -56.14 26.37
CA ASP A 1083 -3.26 -55.15 26.33
C ASP A 1083 -2.97 -54.15 25.18
N GLY A 1084 -3.83 -53.14 25.01
CA GLY A 1084 -3.65 -52.02 24.09
C GLY A 1084 -4.44 -52.16 22.78
N ALA A 1085 -4.06 -51.38 21.77
CA ALA A 1085 -4.80 -51.29 20.51
C ALA A 1085 -3.90 -51.30 19.25
N VAL A 1086 -4.25 -52.14 18.28
CA VAL A 1086 -3.75 -52.07 16.89
C VAL A 1086 -4.92 -51.65 16.00
N SER A 1087 -4.96 -50.39 15.58
CA SER A 1087 -6.18 -49.85 14.95
C SER A 1087 -5.98 -48.91 13.78
N GLY A 1088 -6.83 -49.00 12.75
CA GLY A 1088 -6.80 -48.05 11.64
C GLY A 1088 -5.53 -48.14 10.78
N ASN A 1089 -4.78 -49.24 10.83
CA ASN A 1089 -3.59 -49.43 10.03
C ASN A 1089 -3.94 -49.98 8.63
N THR A 1090 -3.10 -49.71 7.64
CA THR A 1090 -3.34 -50.03 6.23
C THR A 1090 -2.19 -50.80 5.60
N ALA A 1091 -2.49 -51.93 4.95
CA ALA A 1091 -1.56 -52.67 4.11
C ALA A 1091 -2.08 -52.76 2.67
N ASN A 1092 -1.21 -52.57 1.68
CA ASN A 1092 -1.62 -52.66 0.28
C ASN A 1092 -1.74 -54.10 -0.24
N ASN A 1093 -1.41 -55.12 0.56
CA ASN A 1093 -1.60 -56.53 0.26
C ASN A 1093 -2.29 -57.26 1.42
N GLU A 1094 -1.56 -57.71 2.44
CA GLU A 1094 -2.13 -58.56 3.50
C GLU A 1094 -1.80 -58.06 4.92
N GLY A 1095 -2.67 -58.35 5.89
CA GLY A 1095 -2.42 -58.03 7.30
C GLY A 1095 -2.44 -56.53 7.58
N GLY A 1096 -3.61 -55.89 7.43
CA GLY A 1096 -3.75 -54.44 7.66
C GLY A 1096 -3.31 -54.04 9.07
N GLY A 1097 -3.74 -54.80 10.08
CA GLY A 1097 -3.30 -54.67 11.46
C GLY A 1097 -2.00 -55.44 11.71
N VAL A 1098 -2.06 -56.77 11.64
CA VAL A 1098 -0.93 -57.68 11.94
C VAL A 1098 -0.78 -58.72 10.82
N TYR A 1099 0.46 -58.92 10.36
CA TYR A 1099 0.82 -60.01 9.44
C TYR A 1099 1.82 -60.95 10.13
N VAL A 1100 1.56 -62.26 10.08
CA VAL A 1100 2.40 -63.29 10.72
C VAL A 1100 2.80 -64.36 9.70
N SER A 1101 4.11 -64.62 9.58
CA SER A 1101 4.64 -65.61 8.62
C SER A 1101 5.89 -66.34 9.15
N ASN A 1102 6.39 -67.30 8.35
CA ASN A 1102 7.67 -67.98 8.55
C ASN A 1102 7.85 -68.52 9.98
N SER A 1103 6.94 -69.41 10.41
CA SER A 1103 6.96 -70.06 11.74
C SER A 1103 6.90 -69.11 12.94
N SER A 1104 6.56 -67.84 12.71
CA SER A 1104 6.43 -66.85 13.79
C SER A 1104 5.11 -66.97 14.54
N THR A 1105 5.08 -66.41 15.74
CA THR A 1105 3.93 -66.47 16.64
C THR A 1105 3.42 -65.07 16.98
N PHE A 1106 2.11 -64.87 16.89
CA PHE A 1106 1.42 -63.77 17.55
C PHE A 1106 0.56 -64.31 18.69
N SER A 1107 0.88 -63.95 19.93
CA SER A 1107 0.08 -64.31 21.11
C SER A 1107 -0.67 -63.08 21.62
N MET A 1108 -1.99 -63.09 21.47
CA MET A 1108 -2.88 -62.03 21.93
C MET A 1108 -3.64 -62.49 23.18
N ASN A 1109 -3.23 -61.98 24.34
CA ASN A 1109 -3.80 -62.33 25.63
C ASN A 1109 -4.93 -61.39 26.06
N ASP A 1110 -4.94 -60.16 25.55
CA ASP A 1110 -5.96 -59.15 25.79
C ASP A 1110 -5.79 -58.00 24.77
N GLY A 1111 -6.69 -57.01 24.77
CA GLY A 1111 -6.61 -55.83 23.92
C GLY A 1111 -7.45 -55.89 22.63
N THR A 1112 -7.17 -54.99 21.69
CA THR A 1112 -8.03 -54.75 20.51
C THR A 1112 -7.27 -54.67 19.18
N VAL A 1113 -7.83 -55.27 18.13
CA VAL A 1113 -7.40 -55.13 16.72
C VAL A 1113 -8.61 -54.68 15.88
N THR A 1114 -8.70 -53.39 15.56
CA THR A 1114 -9.95 -52.82 14.99
C THR A 1114 -9.75 -51.78 13.89
N GLY A 1115 -10.68 -51.72 12.93
CA GLY A 1115 -10.66 -50.69 11.89
C GLY A 1115 -9.47 -50.76 10.93
N ASN A 1116 -8.73 -51.87 10.89
CA ASN A 1116 -7.57 -52.03 10.02
C ASN A 1116 -8.00 -52.48 8.61
N THR A 1117 -7.20 -52.12 7.60
CA THR A 1117 -7.53 -52.31 6.19
C THR A 1117 -6.41 -53.00 5.43
N ALA A 1118 -6.75 -54.01 4.63
CA ALA A 1118 -5.84 -54.65 3.66
C ALA A 1118 -6.42 -54.55 2.23
N SER A 1119 -5.61 -54.60 1.18
CA SER A 1119 -6.16 -54.70 -0.20
C SER A 1119 -6.68 -56.09 -0.52
N THR A 1120 -6.05 -57.13 0.03
CA THR A 1120 -6.31 -58.52 -0.34
C THR A 1120 -7.00 -59.28 0.79
N ASN A 1121 -6.30 -59.56 1.89
CA ASN A 1121 -6.79 -60.45 2.95
C ASN A 1121 -6.32 -59.99 4.34
N GLY A 1122 -7.11 -60.32 5.36
CA GLY A 1122 -6.74 -60.14 6.76
C GLY A 1122 -6.58 -58.67 7.09
N GLY A 1123 -7.64 -57.89 6.89
CA GLY A 1123 -7.69 -56.50 7.31
C GLY A 1123 -7.20 -56.34 8.75
N GLY A 1124 -7.63 -57.21 9.66
CA GLY A 1124 -7.18 -57.27 11.05
C GLY A 1124 -5.87 -58.06 11.20
N VAL A 1125 -5.96 -59.39 11.16
CA VAL A 1125 -4.84 -60.31 11.32
C VAL A 1125 -4.77 -61.25 10.12
N TYR A 1126 -3.59 -61.39 9.53
CA TYR A 1126 -3.29 -62.42 8.53
C TYR A 1126 -2.26 -63.40 9.08
N VAL A 1127 -2.56 -64.70 8.99
CA VAL A 1127 -1.67 -65.78 9.42
C VAL A 1127 -1.33 -66.66 8.23
N HIS A 1128 -0.06 -66.70 7.85
CA HIS A 1128 0.41 -67.48 6.70
C HIS A 1128 0.46 -68.98 7.02
N GLY A 1129 -0.02 -69.82 6.10
CA GLY A 1129 0.11 -71.28 6.19
C GLY A 1129 1.55 -71.76 5.97
N GLY A 1130 1.78 -73.07 6.06
CA GLY A 1130 3.07 -73.66 5.71
C GLY A 1130 3.43 -73.41 4.24
N ASP A 1131 4.71 -73.16 3.96
CA ASP A 1131 5.22 -73.15 2.59
C ASP A 1131 6.60 -73.82 2.55
N SER A 1132 6.87 -74.56 1.47
CA SER A 1132 8.16 -75.19 1.20
C SER A 1132 9.15 -74.24 0.50
N TYR A 1133 8.71 -73.03 0.12
CA TYR A 1133 9.51 -72.02 -0.58
C TYR A 1133 10.33 -71.11 0.37
N HIS A 1134 11.37 -71.61 1.03
CA HIS A 1134 12.43 -70.72 1.56
C HIS A 1134 13.83 -71.34 1.48
N TYR A 1135 14.81 -70.49 1.11
CA TYR A 1135 16.20 -70.77 0.76
C TYR A 1135 17.09 -71.31 1.91
N ASN A 1136 16.51 -71.69 3.06
CA ASN A 1136 17.23 -72.10 4.26
C ASN A 1136 16.63 -73.41 4.86
N PRO A 1137 17.38 -74.52 4.89
CA PRO A 1137 16.92 -75.82 5.40
C PRO A 1137 16.67 -75.89 6.92
N GLN A 1138 16.76 -74.77 7.66
CA GLN A 1138 16.47 -74.73 9.10
C GLN A 1138 14.98 -74.53 9.44
N TYR A 1139 14.17 -73.96 8.57
CA TYR A 1139 12.74 -73.76 8.83
C TYR A 1139 11.97 -74.98 8.32
N ALA A 1140 11.48 -75.80 9.25
CA ALA A 1140 10.57 -76.90 8.93
C ALA A 1140 9.28 -76.33 8.29
N ARG A 1141 8.47 -77.19 7.64
CA ARG A 1141 7.21 -76.86 6.97
C ARG A 1141 6.11 -76.28 7.89
N ASN A 1142 6.46 -75.65 9.02
CA ASN A 1142 5.54 -75.25 10.08
C ASN A 1142 4.79 -73.95 9.70
N PRO A 1143 3.46 -73.90 9.92
CA PRO A 1143 2.68 -72.68 9.73
C PRO A 1143 3.04 -71.62 10.77
N ALA A 1144 2.72 -70.36 10.46
CA ALA A 1144 2.68 -69.31 11.47
C ALA A 1144 1.57 -69.61 12.51
N GLN A 1145 1.76 -69.12 13.73
CA GLN A 1145 0.85 -69.36 14.85
C GLN A 1145 0.16 -68.08 15.29
N PHE A 1146 -1.15 -68.19 15.53
CA PHE A 1146 -1.91 -67.14 16.21
C PHE A 1146 -2.54 -67.71 17.47
N GLU A 1147 -2.05 -67.28 18.62
CA GLU A 1147 -2.52 -67.72 19.93
C GLU A 1147 -3.46 -66.70 20.55
N VAL A 1148 -4.55 -67.16 21.16
CA VAL A 1148 -5.53 -66.29 21.81
C VAL A 1148 -5.90 -66.78 23.21
N SER A 1149 -6.00 -65.82 24.13
CA SER A 1149 -6.56 -66.00 25.48
C SER A 1149 -7.22 -64.70 25.97
N GLY A 1150 -7.92 -64.71 27.11
CA GLY A 1150 -8.43 -63.48 27.74
C GLY A 1150 -9.53 -62.74 26.97
N GLY A 1151 -9.55 -61.41 27.03
CA GLY A 1151 -10.59 -60.49 26.54
C GLY A 1151 -10.31 -59.88 25.17
N VAL A 1152 -9.85 -60.68 24.21
CA VAL A 1152 -9.48 -60.25 22.86
C VAL A 1152 -10.65 -59.69 22.03
N THR A 1153 -10.47 -58.53 21.39
CA THR A 1153 -11.45 -57.97 20.44
C THR A 1153 -10.84 -57.78 19.06
N ILE A 1154 -11.36 -58.47 18.04
CA ILE A 1154 -10.95 -58.31 16.63
C ILE A 1154 -12.19 -58.08 15.78
N LYS A 1155 -12.44 -56.83 15.39
CA LYS A 1155 -13.66 -56.44 14.67
C LYS A 1155 -13.47 -55.22 13.79
N ASP A 1156 -14.45 -54.97 12.93
CA ASP A 1156 -14.50 -53.80 12.04
C ASP A 1156 -13.26 -53.67 11.13
N ASN A 1157 -12.56 -54.77 10.87
CA ASN A 1157 -11.44 -54.80 9.94
C ASN A 1157 -11.93 -55.24 8.56
N MET A 1158 -11.33 -54.69 7.50
CA MET A 1158 -11.82 -54.86 6.13
C MET A 1158 -10.70 -55.24 5.18
N ASP A 1159 -11.04 -56.02 4.15
CA ASP A 1159 -10.30 -56.02 2.90
C ASP A 1159 -10.99 -55.13 1.86
N THR A 1160 -10.22 -54.55 0.95
CA THR A 1160 -10.70 -53.64 -0.11
C THR A 1160 -10.66 -54.29 -1.50
N ALA A 1161 -10.72 -55.63 -1.53
CA ALA A 1161 -10.99 -56.38 -2.75
C ALA A 1161 -12.28 -55.86 -3.41
N ALA A 1162 -12.55 -56.25 -4.67
CA ALA A 1162 -13.61 -55.68 -5.52
C ALA A 1162 -15.04 -55.60 -4.90
N THR A 1163 -15.26 -56.27 -3.77
CA THR A 1163 -16.37 -56.07 -2.83
C THR A 1163 -15.83 -56.01 -1.40
N PRO A 1164 -15.84 -54.86 -0.69
CA PRO A 1164 -15.33 -54.78 0.68
C PRO A 1164 -16.06 -55.75 1.60
N ALA A 1165 -15.32 -56.66 2.21
CA ALA A 1165 -15.85 -57.66 3.13
C ALA A 1165 -15.23 -57.48 4.52
N ALA A 1166 -15.94 -57.98 5.55
CA ALA A 1166 -15.32 -58.14 6.86
C ALA A 1166 -14.13 -59.10 6.72
N SER A 1167 -12.98 -58.72 7.29
CA SER A 1167 -11.72 -59.44 7.14
C SER A 1167 -10.93 -59.35 8.44
N ASN A 1168 -11.50 -59.94 9.50
CA ASN A 1168 -10.98 -59.81 10.86
C ASN A 1168 -9.76 -60.70 11.08
N VAL A 1169 -9.90 -62.00 10.88
CA VAL A 1169 -8.78 -62.95 10.91
C VAL A 1169 -8.80 -63.79 9.64
N TYR A 1170 -7.72 -63.76 8.87
CA TYR A 1170 -7.54 -64.60 7.70
C TYR A 1170 -6.48 -65.67 7.95
N LEU A 1171 -6.86 -66.93 7.74
CA LEU A 1171 -5.98 -68.09 7.88
C LEU A 1171 -5.60 -68.65 6.51
N GLY A 1172 -4.32 -68.56 6.18
CA GLY A 1172 -3.75 -69.12 4.95
C GLY A 1172 -3.61 -70.64 5.01
N ILE A 1173 -3.68 -71.27 3.84
CA ILE A 1173 -3.48 -72.73 3.69
C ILE A 1173 -2.03 -73.06 3.33
N ASP A 1174 -1.66 -74.33 3.49
CA ASP A 1174 -0.41 -74.87 2.94
C ASP A 1174 -0.35 -74.63 1.44
N LYS A 1175 0.64 -73.87 0.99
CA LYS A 1175 0.85 -73.49 -0.42
C LYS A 1175 1.69 -74.50 -1.20
N ASP A 1176 2.12 -75.61 -0.59
CA ASP A 1176 2.82 -76.67 -1.32
C ASP A 1176 1.93 -77.33 -2.40
N SER A 1177 2.57 -77.76 -3.48
CA SER A 1177 2.03 -78.62 -4.54
C SER A 1177 1.25 -79.85 -4.04
N ASN A 1178 1.61 -80.39 -2.87
CA ASN A 1178 0.86 -81.38 -2.12
C ASN A 1178 0.34 -80.74 -0.84
N HIS A 1179 -0.72 -79.92 -0.96
CA HIS A 1179 -1.44 -79.30 0.15
C HIS A 1179 -1.70 -80.32 1.27
N ASP A 1180 -1.15 -80.06 2.44
CA ASP A 1180 -1.33 -80.86 3.64
C ASP A 1180 -1.99 -79.99 4.74
N PRO A 1181 -3.27 -80.28 5.09
CA PRO A 1181 -4.04 -79.49 6.06
C PRO A 1181 -3.45 -79.42 7.46
N ASP A 1182 -2.49 -80.29 7.81
CA ASP A 1182 -1.79 -80.21 9.09
C ASP A 1182 -0.91 -78.96 9.17
N TYR A 1183 -0.53 -78.39 8.03
CA TYR A 1183 0.26 -77.17 7.89
C TYR A 1183 -0.57 -75.95 7.48
N ASP A 1184 -1.89 -76.03 7.52
CA ASP A 1184 -2.74 -74.84 7.44
C ASP A 1184 -2.59 -73.98 8.70
N ALA A 1185 -2.71 -72.66 8.55
CA ALA A 1185 -2.72 -71.75 9.69
C ALA A 1185 -3.93 -72.01 10.59
N LYS A 1186 -3.69 -72.02 11.90
CA LYS A 1186 -4.70 -72.28 12.94
C LYS A 1186 -4.62 -71.24 14.04
N ILE A 1187 -5.75 -71.09 14.74
CA ILE A 1187 -5.85 -70.31 15.96
C ILE A 1187 -5.68 -71.26 17.16
N THR A 1188 -4.67 -71.03 17.97
CA THR A 1188 -4.40 -71.82 19.18
C THR A 1188 -5.04 -71.14 20.39
N VAL A 1189 -6.03 -71.78 20.99
CA VAL A 1189 -6.70 -71.29 22.21
C VAL A 1189 -5.91 -71.76 23.43
N THR A 1190 -5.08 -70.87 23.98
CA THR A 1190 -4.15 -71.18 25.07
C THR A 1190 -4.75 -70.96 26.47
N GLY A 1191 -5.85 -70.21 26.56
CA GLY A 1191 -6.56 -69.91 27.82
C GLY A 1191 -8.07 -69.72 27.64
N ALA A 1192 -8.77 -69.32 28.70
CA ALA A 1192 -10.20 -69.03 28.62
C ALA A 1192 -10.44 -67.73 27.82
N LEU A 1193 -11.39 -67.76 26.87
CA LEU A 1193 -11.80 -66.59 26.10
C LEU A 1193 -13.01 -65.91 26.78
N THR A 1194 -12.89 -64.61 26.98
CA THR A 1194 -13.88 -63.74 27.66
C THR A 1194 -14.30 -62.55 26.80
N ASN A 1195 -14.02 -62.61 25.49
CA ASN A 1195 -14.36 -61.58 24.53
C ASN A 1195 -15.86 -61.27 24.50
N SER A 1196 -16.18 -59.99 24.36
CA SER A 1196 -17.56 -59.49 24.35
C SER A 1196 -18.24 -59.69 23.00
N ASP A 1197 -17.48 -59.59 21.90
CA ASP A 1197 -17.93 -59.81 20.53
C ASP A 1197 -17.20 -61.03 19.92
N PRO A 1198 -17.87 -61.91 19.16
CA PRO A 1198 -17.22 -63.04 18.49
C PRO A 1198 -16.14 -62.59 17.48
N ILE A 1199 -15.03 -63.31 17.42
CA ILE A 1199 -13.95 -63.10 16.46
C ILE A 1199 -14.37 -63.65 15.09
N GLY A 1200 -14.40 -62.77 14.09
CA GLY A 1200 -14.63 -63.15 12.70
C GLY A 1200 -13.45 -63.87 12.08
N VAL A 1201 -13.70 -65.00 11.41
CA VAL A 1201 -12.66 -65.81 10.76
C VAL A 1201 -13.02 -66.12 9.32
N THR A 1202 -12.04 -65.95 8.44
CA THR A 1202 -12.04 -66.35 7.03
C THR A 1202 -10.95 -67.39 6.79
N MET A 1203 -11.29 -68.44 6.04
CA MET A 1203 -10.34 -69.43 5.54
C MET A 1203 -10.44 -69.51 4.02
N GLN A 1204 -9.30 -69.79 3.37
CA GLN A 1204 -9.27 -70.04 1.93
C GLN A 1204 -10.04 -71.31 1.52
N THR A 1205 -10.03 -72.33 2.36
CA THR A 1205 -10.80 -73.57 2.19
C THR A 1205 -11.49 -73.95 3.52
N PRO A 1206 -12.73 -74.48 3.50
CA PRO A 1206 -13.38 -74.92 4.72
C PRO A 1206 -12.60 -76.05 5.42
N GLY A 1207 -12.26 -75.85 6.69
CA GLY A 1207 -11.45 -76.81 7.46
C GLY A 1207 -11.55 -76.60 8.97
N VAL A 1208 -10.74 -77.35 9.72
CA VAL A 1208 -10.56 -77.15 11.18
C VAL A 1208 -9.58 -76.00 11.38
N PHE A 1209 -10.04 -74.91 12.00
CA PHE A 1209 -9.24 -73.68 12.15
C PHE A 1209 -8.77 -73.38 13.57
N THR A 1210 -9.18 -74.18 14.56
CA THR A 1210 -8.79 -74.00 15.96
C THR A 1210 -8.09 -75.24 16.51
N GLU A 1211 -7.14 -75.02 17.41
CA GLU A 1211 -6.56 -76.06 18.27
C GLU A 1211 -6.43 -75.59 19.72
N GLY A 1212 -6.18 -76.52 20.65
CA GLY A 1212 -6.14 -76.23 22.09
C GLY A 1212 -7.52 -76.23 22.76
N GLY A 1213 -7.54 -76.51 24.07
CA GLY A 1213 -8.77 -76.56 24.88
C GLY A 1213 -9.83 -77.58 24.41
N LYS A 1214 -11.09 -77.39 24.84
CA LYS A 1214 -12.24 -78.14 24.31
C LYS A 1214 -13.08 -77.20 23.45
N ALA A 1215 -13.25 -77.51 22.17
CA ALA A 1215 -13.97 -76.66 21.20
C ALA A 1215 -15.33 -76.13 21.68
N LYS A 1216 -16.10 -76.96 22.40
CA LYS A 1216 -17.40 -76.58 22.95
C LYS A 1216 -17.35 -75.40 23.95
N ASP A 1217 -16.19 -75.17 24.57
CA ASP A 1217 -16.02 -74.15 25.61
C ASP A 1217 -15.73 -72.77 25.00
N TYR A 1218 -15.33 -72.69 23.72
CA TYR A 1218 -15.01 -71.43 23.02
C TYR A 1218 -15.72 -71.24 21.67
N ALA A 1219 -16.56 -72.17 21.22
CA ALA A 1219 -17.22 -72.07 19.91
C ALA A 1219 -18.07 -70.80 19.74
N ALA A 1220 -18.66 -70.27 20.82
CA ALA A 1220 -19.46 -69.04 20.79
C ALA A 1220 -18.62 -67.76 20.64
N ASN A 1221 -17.31 -67.86 20.83
CA ASN A 1221 -16.37 -66.75 20.77
C ASN A 1221 -15.88 -66.48 19.34
N PHE A 1222 -16.31 -67.28 18.35
CA PHE A 1222 -15.94 -67.15 16.94
C PHE A 1222 -17.19 -67.05 16.05
N THR A 1223 -17.08 -66.33 14.94
CA THR A 1223 -18.05 -66.26 13.85
C THR A 1223 -17.33 -66.38 12.51
N SER A 1224 -18.05 -66.66 11.41
CA SER A 1224 -17.47 -66.49 10.08
C SER A 1224 -17.65 -65.06 9.61
N ASP A 1225 -16.63 -64.53 8.95
CA ASP A 1225 -16.70 -63.25 8.24
C ASP A 1225 -17.41 -63.37 6.88
N ASN A 1226 -17.50 -64.59 6.33
CA ASN A 1226 -18.19 -64.90 5.08
C ASN A 1226 -19.60 -65.46 5.33
N THR A 1227 -20.58 -65.02 4.54
CA THR A 1227 -22.00 -65.46 4.62
C THR A 1227 -22.26 -66.82 3.98
#